data_AF-A0A924DS25-F1
#
_entry.id   AF-A0A924DS25-F1
#
_cell.length_a   1.000
_cell.length_b   1.000
_cell.length_c   1.000
_cell.angle_alpha   90.00
_cell.angle_beta   90.00
_cell.angle_gamma   90.00
#
_symmetry.space_group_name_H-M   'P 1'
#
loop_
_entity.id
_entity.type
_entity.pdbx_description
1 polymer ?
#
loop_
_entity_poly.entity_id
_entity_poly.type
_entity_poly.pdbx_seq_one_letter_code
_entity_poly.pdbx_strand_id
1 'polypeptide(L)'
;MSDRAWTIPESINEECKKYFTPALIQNGLRFFKLSRVSISFKKGTPETYYIVSGIVRDDRTHETKIVYKKRLEGTVEGPLSSNCDCHHWTEKGHCGHVVALFLTYHIQQYIEAQGEASDYDNESGLPPIVINSSFGVNVAEYGTIITGPHQLVGAPAAPTYSGLQYLLHNKKVVPFPMPETFRGKLQIYLSADEKVRFKYKGTESDGNKVFAEISLFENIYLFNWKNGIVFHLPSDLKILIQRIRLNPYSYTINDVIANVMELNLYSLVDLHIDNIPLEDIRTVSPKCRVTLAPAEKKGLLHANLEFYDDAEVLVSPPEFFSHFTFNHGILSHFKKKQDAYDFVLSVADSLKNGNDAYKKFIVSASKKVKAQQLITELQKNRETVTYDQMSKVLCRYDNNIVKELFLMMVANFGDQFFRYAQVDGETKKVKYDVQPAVVFQGLTEFHRQVTLLGIEIYYDRNEISKWNSRIRFERRSSSTKWFDLELNIDADDLAVIQEADLESGFVITKKGLILLSKEQKDLIRFMQKYTKYEAVDTQTKIDGSQSFKKFILPFNRARIFELFELRKIGIDGALTEEEIALCEKLANLTEMPTYELPPEIKGTLRPYQVTGYNWLRFLYEHRLGACLADDMGLGKTLQTITFLQSIYSTLERVL
;
A
#
# COMPACT_ATOMS: atom_id res chain seq x y z
N MET A 1 -16.40 3.60 44.12
CA MET A 1 -17.87 3.47 44.10
C MET A 1 -18.28 2.90 45.45
N SER A 2 -19.18 3.60 46.15
CA SER A 2 -19.66 3.21 47.47
C SER A 2 -20.37 1.85 47.43
N ASP A 3 -19.93 0.91 48.27
CA ASP A 3 -20.61 -0.34 48.59
C ASP A 3 -22.02 -0.07 49.12
N ARG A 4 -23.02 0.00 48.24
CA ARG A 4 -24.40 -0.26 48.64
C ARG A 4 -24.51 -1.77 48.81
N ALA A 5 -24.23 -2.23 50.03
CA ALA A 5 -24.47 -3.62 50.42
C ALA A 5 -25.95 -3.94 50.19
N TRP A 6 -26.23 -4.75 49.17
CA TRP A 6 -27.55 -5.30 48.93
C TRP A 6 -28.00 -6.09 50.17
N THR A 7 -29.15 -5.72 50.74
CA THR A 7 -29.72 -6.34 51.94
C THR A 7 -30.89 -7.24 51.55
N ILE A 8 -31.03 -8.38 52.24
CA ILE A 8 -32.15 -9.30 52.02
C ILE A 8 -33.44 -8.60 52.46
N PRO A 9 -34.52 -8.67 51.65
CA PRO A 9 -35.84 -8.17 52.04
C PRO A 9 -36.25 -8.68 53.43
N GLU A 10 -36.78 -7.79 54.28
CA GLU A 10 -37.14 -8.14 55.67
C GLU A 10 -38.12 -9.32 55.74
N SER A 11 -39.05 -9.43 54.77
CA SER A 11 -40.01 -10.54 54.68
C SER A 11 -39.32 -11.91 54.56
N ILE A 12 -38.29 -12.02 53.73
CA ILE A 12 -37.54 -13.26 53.51
C ILE A 12 -36.64 -13.56 54.70
N ASN A 13 -36.06 -12.52 55.31
CA ASN A 13 -35.22 -12.67 56.49
C ASN A 13 -36.03 -13.19 57.70
N GLU A 14 -37.24 -12.66 57.92
CA GLU A 14 -38.17 -13.15 58.95
C GLU A 14 -38.63 -14.58 58.67
N GLU A 15 -38.87 -14.94 57.41
CA GLU A 15 -39.20 -16.32 57.02
C GLU A 15 -38.03 -17.29 57.28
N CYS A 16 -36.80 -16.87 56.99
CA CYS A 16 -35.59 -17.65 57.25
C CYS A 16 -35.38 -17.91 58.76
N LYS A 17 -35.67 -16.93 59.63
CA LYS A 17 -35.56 -17.05 61.08
C LYS A 17 -36.53 -18.07 61.69
N LYS A 18 -37.62 -18.42 60.99
CA LYS A 18 -38.57 -19.45 61.45
C LYS A 18 -37.98 -20.86 61.45
N TYR A 19 -37.02 -21.13 60.55
CA TYR A 19 -36.52 -22.48 60.31
C TYR A 19 -35.04 -22.68 60.65
N PHE A 20 -34.24 -21.60 60.71
CA PHE A 20 -32.79 -21.69 60.87
C PHE A 20 -32.29 -20.85 62.04
N THR A 21 -31.26 -21.34 62.73
CA THR A 21 -30.62 -20.61 63.83
C THR A 21 -29.81 -19.42 63.30
N PRO A 22 -29.60 -18.35 64.10
CA PRO A 22 -28.84 -17.18 63.67
C PRO A 22 -27.42 -17.50 63.15
N ALA A 23 -26.76 -18.50 63.73
CA ALA A 23 -25.44 -18.96 63.30
C ALA A 23 -25.47 -19.60 61.90
N LEU A 24 -26.50 -20.42 61.60
CA LEU A 24 -26.68 -21.01 60.28
C LEU A 24 -27.06 -19.96 59.23
N ILE A 25 -27.84 -18.95 59.63
CA ILE A 25 -28.21 -17.83 58.76
C ILE A 25 -26.96 -17.04 58.34
N GLN A 26 -26.06 -16.72 59.27
CA GLN A 26 -24.81 -16.05 58.93
C GLN A 26 -23.91 -16.87 58.00
N ASN A 27 -23.80 -18.18 58.22
CA ASN A 27 -23.03 -19.07 57.34
C ASN A 27 -23.69 -19.18 55.95
N GLY A 28 -25.01 -19.30 55.87
CA GLY A 28 -25.75 -19.32 54.61
C GLY A 28 -25.62 -18.01 53.83
N LEU A 29 -25.66 -16.87 54.53
CA LEU A 29 -25.44 -15.54 53.95
C LEU A 29 -24.05 -15.41 53.31
N ARG A 30 -23.02 -16.02 53.91
CA ARG A 30 -21.67 -16.04 53.34
C ARG A 30 -21.67 -16.77 51.98
N PHE A 31 -22.30 -17.94 51.89
CA PHE A 31 -22.39 -18.70 50.64
C PHE A 31 -23.24 -18.00 49.58
N PHE A 32 -24.35 -17.39 50.02
CA PHE A 32 -25.24 -16.62 49.17
C PHE A 32 -24.53 -15.40 48.55
N LYS A 33 -23.81 -14.59 49.36
CA LYS A 33 -23.06 -13.41 48.88
C LYS A 33 -21.95 -13.77 47.90
N LEU A 34 -21.37 -14.96 48.01
CA LEU A 34 -20.35 -15.44 47.09
C LEU A 34 -20.92 -16.00 45.77
N SER A 35 -22.25 -15.92 45.55
CA SER A 35 -22.95 -16.39 44.33
C SER A 35 -22.71 -17.87 43.99
N ARG A 36 -22.59 -18.72 45.02
CA ARG A 36 -22.20 -20.13 44.87
C ARG A 36 -23.35 -21.13 44.88
N VAL A 37 -24.58 -20.70 44.56
CA VAL A 37 -25.80 -21.52 44.65
C VAL A 37 -26.48 -21.62 43.29
N SER A 38 -26.84 -22.84 42.85
CA SER A 38 -27.62 -23.10 41.63
C SER A 38 -28.77 -24.07 41.90
N ILE A 39 -30.01 -23.73 41.56
CA ILE A 39 -31.22 -24.56 41.81
C ILE A 39 -31.46 -25.58 40.67
N SER A 40 -30.89 -26.77 40.72
CA SER A 40 -31.05 -27.78 39.66
C SER A 40 -32.49 -28.26 39.41
N PHE A 41 -33.40 -28.16 40.39
CA PHE A 41 -34.79 -28.58 40.25
C PHE A 41 -35.70 -27.77 41.17
N LYS A 42 -36.84 -27.27 40.67
CA LYS A 42 -37.92 -26.70 41.49
C LYS A 42 -39.27 -27.27 41.09
N LYS A 43 -40.13 -27.59 42.06
CA LYS A 43 -41.51 -28.04 41.84
C LYS A 43 -42.43 -27.57 42.97
N GLY A 44 -43.57 -26.98 42.63
CA GLY A 44 -44.57 -26.51 43.60
C GLY A 44 -44.38 -25.04 44.02
N THR A 45 -45.22 -24.58 44.94
CA THR A 45 -45.27 -23.17 45.42
C THR A 45 -45.23 -23.11 46.94
N PRO A 46 -44.75 -21.99 47.54
CA PRO A 46 -44.77 -21.77 48.99
C PRO A 46 -46.17 -21.90 49.63
N GLU A 47 -47.23 -21.69 48.84
CA GLU A 47 -48.61 -21.73 49.31
C GLU A 47 -49.15 -23.13 49.63
N THR A 48 -48.52 -24.18 49.10
CA THR A 48 -49.01 -25.56 49.20
C THR A 48 -47.90 -26.54 49.59
N TYR A 49 -46.98 -26.82 48.68
CA TYR A 49 -45.78 -27.62 48.90
C TYR A 49 -44.74 -27.20 47.86
N TYR A 50 -43.46 -27.26 48.21
CA TYR A 50 -42.40 -27.13 47.21
C TYR A 50 -41.24 -28.09 47.46
N ILE A 51 -40.58 -28.45 46.38
CA ILE A 51 -39.33 -29.21 46.38
C ILE A 51 -38.33 -28.41 45.58
N VAL A 52 -37.19 -28.10 46.19
CA VAL A 52 -36.09 -27.37 45.58
C VAL A 52 -34.82 -28.19 45.78
N SER A 53 -34.19 -28.62 44.71
CA SER A 53 -32.85 -29.23 44.74
C SER A 53 -31.87 -28.30 44.05
N GLY A 54 -30.64 -28.27 44.52
CA GLY A 54 -29.60 -27.43 43.99
C GLY A 54 -28.21 -27.83 44.44
N ILE A 55 -27.25 -27.16 43.84
CA ILE A 55 -25.83 -27.33 44.13
C ILE A 55 -25.34 -26.08 44.83
N VAL A 56 -24.68 -26.26 45.98
CA VAL A 56 -23.99 -25.19 46.68
C VAL A 56 -22.50 -25.47 46.65
N ARG A 57 -21.70 -24.51 46.17
CA ARG A 57 -20.25 -24.64 46.09
C ARG A 57 -19.61 -23.98 47.30
N ASP A 58 -18.74 -24.69 47.99
CA ASP A 58 -17.85 -24.11 48.99
C ASP A 58 -16.39 -24.37 48.60
N ASP A 59 -15.72 -25.32 49.26
CA ASP A 59 -14.45 -25.94 48.87
C ASP A 59 -14.67 -27.09 47.87
N ARG A 60 -15.79 -27.80 48.02
CA ARG A 60 -16.31 -28.83 47.12
C ARG A 60 -17.75 -28.52 46.72
N THR A 61 -18.27 -29.31 45.81
CA THR A 61 -19.65 -29.18 45.29
C THR A 61 -20.57 -30.02 46.14
N HIS A 62 -21.59 -29.42 46.74
CA HIS A 62 -22.55 -30.08 47.63
C HIS A 62 -23.95 -30.12 47.04
N GLU A 63 -24.50 -31.32 46.87
CA GLU A 63 -25.90 -31.49 46.51
C GLU A 63 -26.79 -31.24 47.72
N THR A 64 -27.74 -30.32 47.55
CA THR A 64 -28.62 -29.84 48.61
C THR A 64 -30.07 -29.89 48.12
N LYS A 65 -30.97 -30.39 48.96
CA LYS A 65 -32.40 -30.50 48.67
C LYS A 65 -33.22 -29.99 49.83
N ILE A 66 -34.30 -29.28 49.52
CA ILE A 66 -35.29 -28.75 50.44
C ILE A 66 -36.67 -29.25 50.00
N VAL A 67 -37.45 -29.71 50.96
CA VAL A 67 -38.84 -30.11 50.79
C VAL A 67 -39.65 -29.37 51.83
N TYR A 68 -40.58 -28.54 51.36
CA TYR A 68 -41.54 -27.84 52.20
C TYR A 68 -42.95 -28.39 51.97
N LYS A 69 -43.68 -28.64 53.06
CA LYS A 69 -45.06 -29.15 53.06
C LYS A 69 -45.88 -28.33 54.05
N LYS A 70 -46.74 -27.42 53.56
CA LYS A 70 -47.55 -26.55 54.41
C LYS A 70 -48.44 -27.30 55.40
N ARG A 71 -48.95 -28.47 55.02
CA ARG A 71 -49.79 -29.33 55.89
C ARG A 71 -49.11 -29.82 57.18
N LEU A 72 -47.78 -29.69 57.29
CA LEU A 72 -47.01 -30.12 58.47
C LEU A 72 -46.67 -28.94 59.40
N GLU A 73 -47.14 -27.72 59.10
CA GLU A 73 -47.03 -26.59 60.03
C GLU A 73 -47.75 -26.91 61.36
N GLY A 74 -47.08 -26.68 62.48
CA GLY A 74 -47.60 -26.97 63.83
C GLY A 74 -47.46 -28.43 64.29
N THR A 75 -46.94 -29.33 63.45
CA THR A 75 -46.61 -30.71 63.83
C THR A 75 -45.20 -30.82 64.41
N VAL A 76 -44.93 -31.89 65.17
CA VAL A 76 -43.59 -32.15 65.75
C VAL A 76 -42.52 -32.35 64.68
N GLU A 77 -42.88 -32.80 63.48
CA GLU A 77 -41.97 -33.00 62.34
C GLU A 77 -41.59 -31.68 61.63
N GLY A 78 -42.41 -30.64 61.76
CA GLY A 78 -42.20 -29.35 61.10
C GLY A 78 -42.48 -29.35 59.59
N PRO A 79 -42.66 -28.17 58.98
CA PRO A 79 -43.03 -28.06 57.56
C PRO A 79 -41.85 -28.16 56.60
N LEU A 80 -40.61 -28.04 57.07
CA LEU A 80 -39.39 -27.97 56.27
C LEU A 80 -38.48 -29.16 56.57
N SER A 81 -38.16 -29.96 55.56
CA SER A 81 -37.11 -30.97 55.64
C SER A 81 -36.04 -30.72 54.57
N SER A 82 -34.79 -31.07 54.87
CA SER A 82 -33.69 -30.86 53.94
C SER A 82 -32.74 -32.05 53.93
N ASN A 83 -31.98 -32.21 52.86
CA ASN A 83 -30.88 -33.15 52.74
C ASN A 83 -29.67 -32.43 52.13
N CYS A 84 -28.46 -32.68 52.63
CA CYS A 84 -27.22 -32.15 52.07
C CYS A 84 -26.09 -33.15 52.32
N ASP A 85 -25.23 -33.34 51.33
CA ASP A 85 -24.07 -34.25 51.38
C ASP A 85 -22.85 -33.69 52.15
N CYS A 86 -22.97 -32.53 52.80
CA CYS A 86 -21.88 -31.92 53.57
C CYS A 86 -21.76 -32.52 54.98
N HIS A 87 -20.55 -32.50 55.55
CA HIS A 87 -20.28 -33.00 56.91
C HIS A 87 -20.98 -32.22 58.03
N HIS A 88 -21.49 -31.02 57.74
CA HIS A 88 -22.21 -30.19 58.72
C HIS A 88 -23.72 -30.45 58.75
N TRP A 89 -24.26 -31.28 57.84
CA TRP A 89 -25.68 -31.58 57.81
C TRP A 89 -26.05 -32.63 58.84
N THR A 90 -27.13 -32.38 59.59
CA THR A 90 -27.71 -33.33 60.54
C THR A 90 -29.23 -33.33 60.36
N GLU A 91 -29.88 -34.49 60.58
CA GLU A 91 -31.34 -34.65 60.42
C GLU A 91 -32.18 -33.67 61.24
N LYS A 92 -31.63 -33.15 62.36
CA LYS A 92 -32.33 -32.20 63.25
C LYS A 92 -31.86 -30.74 63.12
N GLY A 93 -30.81 -30.45 62.32
CA GLY A 93 -30.06 -29.20 62.45
C GLY A 93 -29.85 -28.36 61.19
N HIS A 94 -30.16 -28.85 59.98
CA HIS A 94 -29.84 -28.19 58.70
C HIS A 94 -28.34 -27.77 58.61
N CYS A 95 -27.92 -27.17 57.49
CA CYS A 95 -26.56 -26.65 57.33
C CYS A 95 -26.57 -25.31 56.56
N GLY A 96 -25.43 -24.61 56.52
CA GLY A 96 -25.32 -23.33 55.80
C GLY A 96 -25.67 -23.43 54.31
N HIS A 97 -25.41 -24.56 53.65
CA HIS A 97 -25.77 -24.79 52.25
C HIS A 97 -27.30 -24.82 52.05
N VAL A 98 -28.03 -25.45 52.97
CA VAL A 98 -29.50 -25.48 52.97
C VAL A 98 -30.06 -24.07 53.08
N VAL A 99 -29.51 -23.25 53.97
CA VAL A 99 -29.92 -21.85 54.11
C VAL A 99 -29.66 -21.06 52.83
N ALA A 100 -28.50 -21.25 52.21
CA ALA A 100 -28.15 -20.55 50.98
C ALA A 100 -29.10 -20.91 49.82
N LEU A 101 -29.48 -22.19 49.70
CA LEU A 101 -30.47 -22.67 48.74
C LEU A 101 -31.87 -22.11 49.03
N PHE A 102 -32.27 -22.07 50.31
CA PHE A 102 -33.54 -21.49 50.75
C PHE A 102 -33.66 -20.00 50.36
N LEU A 103 -32.66 -19.20 50.72
CA LEU A 103 -32.63 -17.76 50.41
C LEU A 103 -32.70 -17.52 48.90
N THR A 104 -31.92 -18.25 48.12
CA THR A 104 -31.90 -18.13 46.65
C THR A 104 -33.27 -18.38 46.05
N TYR A 105 -33.99 -19.41 46.52
CA TYR A 105 -35.34 -19.71 46.03
C TYR A 105 -36.37 -18.63 46.40
N HIS A 106 -36.40 -18.18 47.65
CA HIS A 106 -37.38 -17.17 48.10
C HIS A 106 -37.12 -15.78 47.49
N ILE A 107 -35.85 -15.40 47.26
CA ILE A 107 -35.50 -14.16 46.56
C ILE A 107 -35.93 -14.23 45.09
N GLN A 108 -35.74 -15.38 44.42
CA GLN A 108 -36.19 -15.57 43.05
C GLN A 108 -37.73 -15.44 42.95
N GLN A 109 -38.48 -16.02 43.89
CA GLN A 109 -39.95 -15.85 43.95
C GLN A 109 -40.36 -14.40 44.20
N TYR A 110 -39.64 -13.69 45.07
CA TYR A 110 -39.91 -12.28 45.37
C TYR A 110 -39.69 -11.38 44.14
N ILE A 111 -38.62 -11.61 43.37
CA ILE A 111 -38.35 -10.88 42.12
C ILE A 111 -39.40 -11.23 41.05
N GLU A 112 -39.73 -12.52 40.89
CA GLU A 112 -40.78 -12.99 39.95
C GLU A 112 -42.16 -12.36 40.27
N ALA A 113 -42.46 -12.12 41.55
CA ALA A 113 -43.71 -11.50 42.00
C ALA A 113 -43.77 -9.97 41.83
N GLN A 114 -42.63 -9.28 41.67
CA GLN A 114 -42.58 -7.81 41.54
C GLN A 114 -42.54 -7.28 40.10
N GLY A 115 -42.60 -8.15 39.09
CA GLY A 115 -43.00 -7.86 37.70
C GLY A 115 -42.53 -6.54 37.08
N GLU A 116 -41.46 -6.62 36.28
CA GLU A 116 -41.21 -5.82 35.06
C GLU A 116 -41.18 -4.28 35.20
N ALA A 117 -39.99 -3.76 35.48
CA ALA A 117 -39.51 -2.47 34.97
C ALA A 117 -38.37 -2.78 33.99
N SER A 118 -38.19 -2.15 32.83
CA SER A 118 -38.82 -1.00 32.21
C SER A 118 -38.20 -0.88 30.82
N ASP A 119 -38.99 -0.55 29.81
CA ASP A 119 -38.51 -0.03 28.53
C ASP A 119 -37.59 1.19 28.78
N TYR A 120 -36.36 1.14 28.26
CA TYR A 120 -35.55 2.33 27.97
C TYR A 120 -34.63 2.06 26.76
N ASP A 121 -34.91 2.84 25.71
CA ASP A 121 -34.06 3.39 24.64
C ASP A 121 -33.22 2.47 23.75
N ASN A 122 -33.82 2.15 22.59
CA ASN A 122 -33.14 1.74 21.37
C ASN A 122 -32.59 2.97 20.61
N GLU A 123 -31.31 3.30 20.83
CA GLU A 123 -30.46 3.96 19.84
C GLU A 123 -29.13 3.19 19.71
N SER A 124 -29.21 1.98 19.16
CA SER A 124 -28.16 1.28 18.39
C SER A 124 -28.62 -0.16 18.16
N GLY A 125 -28.40 -0.68 16.95
CA GLY A 125 -29.03 -1.91 16.48
C GLY A 125 -28.81 -3.16 17.35
N LEU A 126 -29.90 -3.92 17.48
CA LEU A 126 -30.13 -5.24 18.07
C LEU A 126 -30.62 -5.25 19.54
N PRO A 127 -31.67 -6.04 19.86
CA PRO A 127 -32.29 -6.01 21.18
C PRO A 127 -31.36 -6.60 22.25
N PRO A 128 -31.32 -6.00 23.45
CA PRO A 128 -30.58 -6.56 24.58
C PRO A 128 -31.13 -7.93 24.98
N ILE A 129 -30.23 -8.87 25.28
CA ILE A 129 -30.58 -10.22 25.72
C ILE A 129 -31.17 -10.13 27.14
N VAL A 130 -32.42 -10.56 27.30
CA VAL A 130 -33.10 -10.62 28.60
C VAL A 130 -32.52 -11.78 29.43
N ILE A 131 -31.62 -11.47 30.37
CA ILE A 131 -31.00 -12.45 31.27
C ILE A 131 -31.92 -12.68 32.48
N ASN A 132 -32.88 -13.60 32.36
CA ASN A 132 -33.75 -14.01 33.47
C ASN A 132 -33.68 -15.52 33.76
N SER A 133 -32.53 -16.16 33.59
CA SER A 133 -32.37 -17.56 34.01
C SER A 133 -31.03 -17.85 34.68
N SER A 134 -31.11 -18.32 35.92
CA SER A 134 -30.02 -18.87 36.75
C SER A 134 -29.45 -20.20 36.22
N PHE A 135 -29.84 -20.63 35.01
CA PHE A 135 -29.59 -21.93 34.41
C PHE A 135 -29.03 -21.80 33.00
N GLY A 136 -27.74 -21.51 32.91
CA GLY A 136 -27.01 -21.63 31.66
C GLY A 136 -26.21 -20.38 31.30
N VAL A 137 -25.20 -20.61 30.50
CA VAL A 137 -24.33 -19.58 29.96
C VAL A 137 -24.90 -19.06 28.64
N ASN A 138 -24.70 -17.79 28.38
CA ASN A 138 -25.02 -17.16 27.09
C ASN A 138 -23.85 -16.29 26.65
N VAL A 139 -23.91 -15.76 25.43
CA VAL A 139 -22.99 -14.74 24.94
C VAL A 139 -23.54 -13.35 25.25
N ALA A 140 -22.65 -12.38 25.50
CA ALA A 140 -23.04 -10.98 25.66
C ALA A 140 -23.61 -10.41 24.34
N GLU A 141 -22.98 -10.77 23.22
CA GLU A 141 -23.40 -10.35 21.88
C GLU A 141 -23.21 -11.47 20.85
N TYR A 142 -24.21 -11.70 20.01
CA TYR A 142 -24.11 -12.64 18.91
C TYR A 142 -23.15 -12.16 17.81
N GLY A 143 -22.71 -13.11 17.00
CA GLY A 143 -21.83 -12.89 15.85
C GLY A 143 -20.41 -12.50 16.23
N THR A 144 -19.92 -12.91 17.41
CA THR A 144 -18.58 -12.59 17.93
C THR A 144 -17.71 -13.84 18.08
N ILE A 145 -16.39 -13.64 18.19
CA ILE A 145 -15.42 -14.68 18.54
C ILE A 145 -15.25 -14.72 20.06
N ILE A 146 -15.49 -15.89 20.65
CA ILE A 146 -15.33 -16.18 22.07
C ILE A 146 -13.98 -16.84 22.26
N THR A 147 -13.02 -16.12 22.85
CA THR A 147 -11.64 -16.60 22.98
C THR A 147 -11.47 -17.68 24.05
N GLY A 148 -12.48 -17.88 24.90
CA GLY A 148 -12.53 -18.97 25.85
C GLY A 148 -13.87 -19.03 26.60
N PRO A 149 -14.19 -20.16 27.26
CA PRO A 149 -15.49 -20.36 27.92
C PRO A 149 -15.77 -19.36 29.05
N HIS A 150 -14.72 -18.74 29.62
CA HIS A 150 -14.80 -17.74 30.68
C HIS A 150 -15.40 -16.40 30.22
N GLN A 151 -15.45 -16.15 28.91
CA GLN A 151 -16.09 -14.95 28.35
C GLN A 151 -17.60 -15.10 28.18
N LEU A 152 -18.15 -16.31 28.38
CA LEU A 152 -19.58 -16.51 28.36
C LEU A 152 -20.21 -15.93 29.64
N VAL A 153 -21.31 -15.21 29.46
CA VAL A 153 -22.07 -14.59 30.54
C VAL A 153 -22.68 -15.70 31.39
N GLY A 154 -22.45 -15.65 32.71
CA GLY A 154 -22.87 -16.69 33.65
C GLY A 154 -21.90 -17.87 33.78
N ALA A 155 -20.72 -17.82 33.14
CA ALA A 155 -19.72 -18.87 33.28
C ALA A 155 -19.08 -18.88 34.70
N PRO A 156 -18.83 -20.07 35.29
CA PRO A 156 -18.11 -20.21 36.56
C PRO A 156 -16.60 -19.91 36.41
N ALA A 157 -15.89 -19.78 37.53
CA ALA A 157 -14.48 -19.36 37.57
C ALA A 157 -13.48 -20.26 36.80
N ALA A 158 -13.80 -21.55 36.55
CA ALA A 158 -12.98 -22.47 35.77
C ALA A 158 -13.86 -23.27 34.79
N PRO A 159 -14.35 -22.64 33.71
CA PRO A 159 -15.33 -23.24 32.82
C PRO A 159 -14.68 -24.04 31.69
N THR A 160 -15.26 -25.18 31.35
CA THR A 160 -14.93 -25.96 30.13
C THR A 160 -16.15 -26.01 29.22
N TYR A 161 -15.99 -25.90 27.90
CA TYR A 161 -17.15 -25.85 26.99
C TYR A 161 -18.12 -27.03 27.19
N SER A 162 -17.62 -28.24 27.42
CA SER A 162 -18.43 -29.44 27.67
C SER A 162 -19.11 -29.47 29.04
N GLY A 163 -18.55 -28.78 30.04
CA GLY A 163 -19.08 -28.73 31.41
C GLY A 163 -20.15 -27.66 31.63
N LEU A 164 -20.48 -26.87 30.60
CA LEU A 164 -21.48 -25.80 30.67
C LEU A 164 -22.82 -26.23 30.10
N GLN A 165 -23.87 -25.57 30.59
CA GLN A 165 -25.21 -25.62 30.05
C GLN A 165 -25.45 -24.33 29.27
N TYR A 166 -25.92 -24.40 28.03
CA TYR A 166 -26.08 -23.25 27.13
C TYR A 166 -27.54 -22.84 27.08
N LEU A 167 -27.81 -21.58 27.38
CA LEU A 167 -29.14 -20.99 27.26
C LEU A 167 -29.35 -20.54 25.80
N LEU A 168 -30.19 -21.26 25.08
CA LEU A 168 -30.56 -20.92 23.70
C LEU A 168 -31.48 -19.70 23.65
N HIS A 169 -31.58 -19.09 22.47
CA HIS A 169 -32.42 -17.93 22.22
C HIS A 169 -33.91 -18.17 22.56
N ASN A 170 -34.39 -19.41 22.39
CA ASN A 170 -35.74 -19.83 22.76
C ASN A 170 -35.92 -20.15 24.26
N LYS A 171 -34.97 -19.75 25.12
CA LYS A 171 -34.91 -20.02 26.56
C LYS A 171 -34.77 -21.50 26.93
N LYS A 172 -34.47 -22.39 25.96
CA LYS A 172 -34.17 -23.79 26.24
C LYS A 172 -32.72 -23.93 26.69
N VAL A 173 -32.49 -24.72 27.72
CA VAL A 173 -31.14 -25.05 28.19
C VAL A 173 -30.70 -26.36 27.56
N VAL A 174 -29.52 -26.37 26.93
CA VAL A 174 -28.93 -27.57 26.31
C VAL A 174 -27.49 -27.78 26.77
N PRO A 175 -27.02 -29.02 26.98
CA PRO A 175 -25.59 -29.29 27.15
C PRO A 175 -24.84 -29.00 25.84
N PHE A 176 -23.51 -28.90 25.90
CA PHE A 176 -22.71 -28.80 24.68
C PHE A 176 -22.92 -30.05 23.81
N PRO A 177 -23.45 -29.92 22.59
CA PRO A 177 -23.73 -31.06 21.73
C PRO A 177 -22.44 -31.64 21.14
N MET A 178 -22.53 -32.84 20.57
CA MET A 178 -21.44 -33.39 19.76
C MET A 178 -21.30 -32.55 18.47
N PRO A 179 -20.11 -32.03 18.16
CA PRO A 179 -19.91 -31.21 16.97
C PRO A 179 -20.15 -31.97 15.66
N GLU A 180 -20.94 -31.38 14.78
CA GLU A 180 -21.18 -31.87 13.42
C GLU A 180 -20.15 -31.33 12.43
N THR A 181 -20.09 -31.93 11.24
CA THR A 181 -19.28 -31.38 10.13
C THR A 181 -19.89 -30.08 9.63
N PHE A 182 -19.08 -29.04 9.43
CA PHE A 182 -19.55 -27.79 8.85
C PHE A 182 -20.13 -27.99 7.45
N ARG A 183 -21.36 -27.49 7.25
CA ARG A 183 -22.11 -27.56 6.00
C ARG A 183 -22.71 -26.18 5.74
N GLY A 184 -22.41 -25.52 4.63
CA GLY A 184 -22.93 -24.17 4.34
C GLY A 184 -21.83 -23.11 4.26
N LYS A 185 -22.18 -21.84 4.51
CA LYS A 185 -21.26 -20.71 4.38
C LYS A 185 -21.24 -19.81 5.62
N LEU A 186 -20.07 -19.29 5.95
CA LEU A 186 -19.88 -18.28 6.98
C LEU A 186 -19.95 -16.89 6.34
N GLN A 187 -20.88 -16.06 6.78
CA GLN A 187 -20.94 -14.67 6.33
C GLN A 187 -20.16 -13.78 7.29
N ILE A 188 -19.21 -13.02 6.77
CA ILE A 188 -18.39 -12.08 7.56
C ILE A 188 -18.81 -10.66 7.18
N TYR A 189 -19.28 -9.91 8.17
CA TYR A 189 -19.71 -8.52 8.04
C TYR A 189 -18.61 -7.63 8.59
N LEU A 190 -18.10 -6.77 7.73
CA LEU A 190 -17.05 -5.80 8.00
C LEU A 190 -17.69 -4.41 7.97
N SER A 191 -17.46 -3.63 9.02
CA SER A 191 -17.95 -2.26 9.14
C SER A 191 -16.78 -1.29 9.27
N ALA A 192 -17.01 0.00 8.94
CA ALA A 192 -16.01 1.06 9.07
C ALA A 192 -15.44 1.20 10.50
N ASP A 193 -16.20 0.80 11.53
CA ASP A 193 -15.77 0.79 12.94
C ASP A 193 -14.85 -0.41 13.29
N GLU A 194 -14.36 -1.14 12.28
CA GLU A 194 -13.50 -2.34 12.40
C GLU A 194 -14.11 -3.51 13.21
N LYS A 195 -15.39 -3.44 13.56
CA LYS A 195 -16.11 -4.54 14.21
C LYS A 195 -16.43 -5.61 13.17
N VAL A 196 -15.75 -6.75 13.29
CA VAL A 196 -16.04 -7.97 12.52
C VAL A 196 -17.21 -8.71 13.17
N ARG A 197 -18.28 -8.94 12.41
CA ARG A 197 -19.44 -9.73 12.84
C ARG A 197 -19.62 -10.96 11.96
N PHE A 198 -20.10 -12.04 12.56
CA PHE A 198 -20.31 -13.31 11.86
C PHE A 198 -21.78 -13.69 11.83
N LYS A 199 -22.25 -14.18 10.67
CA LYS A 199 -23.52 -14.90 10.53
C LYS A 199 -23.26 -16.21 9.82
N TYR A 200 -24.19 -17.16 9.91
CA TYR A 200 -24.07 -18.46 9.26
C TYR A 200 -25.23 -18.68 8.31
N LYS A 201 -24.92 -19.04 7.06
CA LYS A 201 -25.91 -19.40 6.04
C LYS A 201 -25.93 -20.92 5.90
N GLY A 202 -27.05 -21.51 6.29
CA GLY A 202 -27.28 -22.96 6.20
C GLY A 202 -27.35 -23.46 4.75
N THR A 203 -27.39 -24.78 4.58
CA THR A 203 -27.47 -25.41 3.25
C THR A 203 -28.88 -25.40 2.66
N GLU A 204 -29.04 -25.88 1.42
CA GLU A 204 -30.36 -25.98 0.76
C GLU A 204 -31.38 -26.81 1.56
N SER A 205 -30.93 -27.81 2.33
CA SER A 205 -31.80 -28.59 3.23
C SER A 205 -32.34 -27.78 4.43
N ASP A 206 -31.69 -26.67 4.79
CA ASP A 206 -32.13 -25.74 5.85
C ASP A 206 -32.93 -24.54 5.29
N GLY A 207 -33.26 -24.56 3.99
CA GLY A 207 -33.95 -23.48 3.29
C GLY A 207 -33.09 -22.24 3.07
N ASN A 208 -31.75 -22.39 3.03
CA ASN A 208 -30.79 -21.29 2.83
C ASN A 208 -30.92 -20.16 3.88
N LYS A 209 -31.46 -20.49 5.07
CA LYS A 209 -31.70 -19.53 6.15
C LYS A 209 -30.37 -18.98 6.69
N VAL A 210 -30.34 -17.67 6.89
CA VAL A 210 -29.23 -16.97 7.56
C VAL A 210 -29.54 -16.90 9.05
N PHE A 211 -28.65 -17.45 9.85
CA PHE A 211 -28.69 -17.42 11.31
C PHE A 211 -27.73 -16.32 11.80
N ALA A 212 -28.28 -15.31 12.47
CA ALA A 212 -27.50 -14.24 13.09
C ALA A 212 -27.12 -14.60 14.54
N GLU A 213 -27.89 -15.49 15.17
CA GLU A 213 -27.73 -15.94 16.55
C GLU A 213 -26.63 -17.02 16.63
N ILE A 214 -25.41 -16.70 16.19
CA ILE A 214 -24.27 -17.62 16.19
C ILE A 214 -23.07 -17.04 16.93
N SER A 215 -22.17 -17.88 17.41
CA SER A 215 -20.87 -17.46 17.96
C SER A 215 -19.77 -18.43 17.52
N LEU A 216 -18.58 -17.89 17.28
CA LEU A 216 -17.39 -18.70 17.02
C LEU A 216 -16.68 -18.96 18.35
N PHE A 217 -16.55 -20.22 18.75
CA PHE A 217 -15.77 -20.58 19.93
C PHE A 217 -14.34 -20.83 19.50
N GLU A 218 -13.49 -19.91 19.95
CA GLU A 218 -12.09 -19.81 19.57
C GLU A 218 -11.94 -19.71 18.04
N ASN A 219 -11.19 -20.63 17.46
CA ASN A 219 -11.07 -20.83 16.01
C ASN A 219 -11.46 -22.26 15.62
N ILE A 220 -12.24 -22.94 16.48
CA ILE A 220 -12.48 -24.40 16.35
C ILE A 220 -13.94 -24.69 16.03
N TYR A 221 -14.87 -24.02 16.71
CA TYR A 221 -16.30 -24.35 16.63
C TYR A 221 -17.15 -23.16 16.21
N LEU A 222 -18.24 -23.44 15.51
CA LEU A 222 -19.36 -22.52 15.31
C LEU A 222 -20.54 -23.04 16.13
N PHE A 223 -21.02 -22.25 17.09
CA PHE A 223 -22.19 -22.57 17.90
C PHE A 223 -23.39 -21.76 17.42
N ASN A 224 -24.52 -22.43 17.16
CA ASN A 224 -25.77 -21.77 16.79
C ASN A 224 -26.73 -21.71 17.99
N TRP A 225 -26.97 -20.51 18.51
CA TRP A 225 -27.80 -20.26 19.69
C TRP A 225 -29.29 -20.44 19.46
N LYS A 226 -29.75 -20.60 18.21
CA LYS A 226 -31.16 -20.79 17.88
C LYS A 226 -31.60 -22.24 18.00
N ASN A 227 -30.79 -23.16 17.48
CA ASN A 227 -31.08 -24.60 17.46
C ASN A 227 -30.17 -25.42 18.38
N GLY A 228 -29.09 -24.82 18.90
CA GLY A 228 -28.14 -25.49 19.77
C GLY A 228 -27.22 -26.46 19.04
N ILE A 229 -27.01 -26.32 17.72
CA ILE A 229 -26.09 -27.14 16.94
C ILE A 229 -24.68 -26.54 16.98
N VAL A 230 -23.67 -27.42 17.00
CA VAL A 230 -22.26 -27.04 16.93
C VAL A 230 -21.63 -27.64 15.68
N PHE A 231 -20.84 -26.85 14.96
CA PHE A 231 -20.06 -27.32 13.81
C PHE A 231 -18.56 -27.22 14.07
N HIS A 232 -17.81 -28.22 13.60
CA HIS A 232 -16.35 -28.13 13.46
C HIS A 232 -15.97 -27.28 12.26
N LEU A 233 -15.23 -26.19 12.48
CA LEU A 233 -14.71 -25.37 11.39
C LEU A 233 -13.71 -26.16 10.51
N PRO A 234 -13.78 -26.06 9.18
CA PRO A 234 -12.76 -26.55 8.24
C PRO A 234 -11.39 -25.94 8.51
N SER A 235 -10.29 -26.63 8.14
CA SER A 235 -8.90 -26.19 8.37
C SER A 235 -8.65 -24.75 7.96
N ASP A 236 -9.09 -24.36 6.77
CA ASP A 236 -8.79 -23.06 6.17
C ASP A 236 -9.55 -21.95 6.91
N LEU A 237 -10.79 -22.22 7.33
CA LEU A 237 -11.56 -21.34 8.21
C LEU A 237 -10.91 -21.21 9.60
N LYS A 238 -10.34 -22.28 10.17
CA LYS A 238 -9.62 -22.18 11.44
C LYS A 238 -8.43 -21.22 11.35
N ILE A 239 -7.71 -21.24 10.22
CA ILE A 239 -6.57 -20.34 9.99
C ILE A 239 -7.05 -18.89 9.90
N LEU A 240 -8.10 -18.61 9.12
CA LEU A 240 -8.67 -17.26 8.98
C LEU A 240 -9.13 -16.71 10.35
N ILE A 241 -9.94 -17.47 11.08
CA ILE A 241 -10.46 -17.05 12.39
C ILE A 241 -9.34 -16.90 13.42
N GLN A 242 -8.29 -17.73 13.35
CA GLN A 242 -7.11 -17.57 14.19
C GLN A 242 -6.36 -16.27 13.89
N ARG A 243 -6.17 -15.91 12.61
CA ARG A 243 -5.51 -14.67 12.19
C ARG A 243 -6.29 -13.44 12.69
N ILE A 244 -7.63 -13.45 12.57
CA ILE A 244 -8.52 -12.41 13.11
C ILE A 244 -8.43 -12.34 14.65
N ARG A 245 -8.49 -13.49 15.33
CA ARG A 245 -8.47 -13.59 16.80
C ARG A 245 -7.17 -13.04 17.42
N LEU A 246 -6.02 -13.28 16.79
CA LEU A 246 -4.72 -12.87 17.33
C LEU A 246 -4.48 -11.37 17.25
N ASN A 247 -5.17 -10.65 16.35
CA ASN A 247 -4.93 -9.23 16.07
C ASN A 247 -6.25 -8.40 15.99
N PRO A 248 -7.10 -8.38 17.04
CA PRO A 248 -8.45 -7.83 16.95
C PRO A 248 -8.51 -6.31 16.70
N TYR A 249 -7.44 -5.55 16.97
CA TYR A 249 -7.38 -4.09 16.82
C TYR A 249 -6.52 -3.62 15.64
N SER A 250 -5.98 -4.53 14.84
CA SER A 250 -5.09 -4.17 13.72
C SER A 250 -5.42 -4.90 12.42
N TYR A 251 -6.56 -5.59 12.37
CA TYR A 251 -6.95 -6.40 11.23
C TYR A 251 -7.97 -5.62 10.40
N THR A 252 -7.50 -5.04 9.29
CA THR A 252 -8.29 -4.17 8.43
C THR A 252 -9.24 -4.96 7.54
N ILE A 253 -10.20 -4.28 6.91
CA ILE A 253 -11.09 -4.87 5.91
C ILE A 253 -10.28 -5.55 4.79
N ASN A 254 -9.21 -4.91 4.35
CA ASN A 254 -8.32 -5.42 3.32
C ASN A 254 -7.54 -6.65 3.77
N ASP A 255 -7.15 -6.73 5.04
CA ASP A 255 -6.54 -7.96 5.58
C ASP A 255 -7.51 -9.13 5.43
N VAL A 256 -8.78 -8.96 5.79
CA VAL A 256 -9.79 -10.03 5.64
C VAL A 256 -9.94 -10.44 4.18
N ILE A 257 -10.06 -9.47 3.26
CA ILE A 257 -10.16 -9.73 1.81
C ILE A 257 -8.94 -10.52 1.32
N ALA A 258 -7.73 -10.05 1.63
CA ALA A 258 -6.49 -10.67 1.21
C ALA A 258 -6.34 -12.10 1.73
N ASN A 259 -6.76 -12.36 2.98
CA ASN A 259 -6.70 -13.69 3.58
C ASN A 259 -7.74 -14.66 2.98
N VAL A 260 -8.93 -14.17 2.65
CA VAL A 260 -9.95 -14.96 1.95
C VAL A 260 -9.49 -15.31 0.53
N MET A 261 -8.80 -14.40 -0.15
CA MET A 261 -8.17 -14.64 -1.45
C MET A 261 -7.04 -15.67 -1.35
N GLU A 262 -6.10 -15.50 -0.42
CA GLU A 262 -4.93 -16.38 -0.24
C GLU A 262 -5.37 -17.84 0.05
N LEU A 263 -6.38 -18.01 0.89
CA LEU A 263 -6.88 -19.32 1.31
C LEU A 263 -7.97 -19.88 0.36
N ASN A 264 -8.32 -19.15 -0.71
CA ASN A 264 -9.37 -19.51 -1.68
C ASN A 264 -10.71 -19.89 -1.02
N LEU A 265 -11.17 -19.07 -0.07
CA LEU A 265 -12.30 -19.37 0.81
C LEU A 265 -13.69 -19.00 0.25
N TYR A 266 -13.79 -18.57 -1.01
CA TYR A 266 -15.04 -18.10 -1.64
C TYR A 266 -16.19 -19.13 -1.65
N SER A 267 -15.86 -20.42 -1.60
CA SER A 267 -16.85 -21.50 -1.48
C SER A 267 -17.44 -21.62 -0.08
N LEU A 268 -16.73 -21.17 0.95
CA LEU A 268 -17.07 -21.32 2.37
C LEU A 268 -17.42 -20.00 3.06
N VAL A 269 -17.07 -18.86 2.47
CA VAL A 269 -17.22 -17.52 3.06
C VAL A 269 -17.92 -16.56 2.11
N ASP A 270 -18.92 -15.84 2.61
CA ASP A 270 -19.50 -14.67 1.93
C ASP A 270 -19.09 -13.39 2.67
N LEU A 271 -18.29 -12.54 2.03
CA LEU A 271 -17.86 -11.27 2.60
C LEU A 271 -18.91 -10.18 2.35
N HIS A 272 -19.21 -9.40 3.39
CA HIS A 272 -20.10 -8.24 3.31
C HIS A 272 -19.39 -7.02 3.91
N ILE A 273 -19.38 -5.90 3.19
CA ILE A 273 -18.81 -4.64 3.66
C ILE A 273 -19.94 -3.63 3.74
N ASP A 274 -20.16 -3.04 4.92
CA ASP A 274 -21.30 -2.14 5.19
C ASP A 274 -22.66 -2.75 4.79
N ASN A 275 -22.82 -4.06 5.01
CA ASN A 275 -23.97 -4.90 4.62
C ASN A 275 -24.16 -5.14 3.12
N ILE A 276 -23.23 -4.72 2.27
CA ILE A 276 -23.24 -4.98 0.82
C ILE A 276 -22.37 -6.22 0.55
N PRO A 277 -22.87 -7.26 -0.13
CA PRO A 277 -22.05 -8.41 -0.55
C PRO A 277 -20.86 -7.94 -1.40
N LEU A 278 -19.67 -8.52 -1.19
CA LEU A 278 -18.46 -8.16 -1.93
C LEU A 278 -18.64 -8.25 -3.46
N GLU A 279 -19.44 -9.21 -3.93
CA GLU A 279 -19.76 -9.43 -5.35
C GLU A 279 -20.56 -8.27 -5.98
N ASP A 280 -21.34 -7.55 -5.17
CA ASP A 280 -22.18 -6.43 -5.62
C ASP A 280 -21.43 -5.08 -5.60
N ILE A 281 -20.23 -5.04 -5.00
CA ILE A 281 -19.43 -3.82 -4.93
C ILE A 281 -18.75 -3.57 -6.29
N ARG A 282 -18.89 -2.34 -6.79
CA ARG A 282 -18.24 -1.91 -8.04
C ARG A 282 -16.73 -2.15 -7.95
N THR A 283 -16.21 -2.94 -8.88
CA THR A 283 -14.78 -3.20 -9.04
C THR A 283 -14.21 -2.30 -10.14
N VAL A 284 -13.07 -1.68 -9.87
CA VAL A 284 -12.30 -0.84 -10.79
C VAL A 284 -10.88 -1.36 -10.92
N SER A 285 -10.26 -1.16 -12.09
CA SER A 285 -8.86 -1.47 -12.34
C SER A 285 -8.10 -0.16 -12.51
N PRO A 286 -7.51 0.39 -11.43
CA PRO A 286 -6.99 1.75 -11.47
C PRO A 286 -5.74 1.86 -12.35
N LYS A 287 -5.64 2.95 -13.10
CA LYS A 287 -4.42 3.35 -13.80
C LYS A 287 -3.54 4.17 -12.87
N CYS A 288 -2.25 4.25 -13.19
CA CYS A 288 -1.28 5.02 -12.43
C CYS A 288 -0.74 6.18 -13.26
N ARG A 289 -0.56 7.34 -12.64
CA ARG A 289 0.21 8.46 -13.19
C ARG A 289 1.14 9.03 -12.13
N VAL A 290 2.20 9.66 -12.59
CA VAL A 290 3.18 10.35 -11.75
C VAL A 290 3.01 11.85 -11.95
N THR A 291 2.89 12.62 -10.88
CA THR A 291 2.85 14.08 -10.96
C THR A 291 4.01 14.68 -10.19
N LEU A 292 4.68 15.65 -10.78
CA LEU A 292 5.80 16.38 -10.21
C LEU A 292 5.37 17.85 -10.04
N ALA A 293 5.55 18.41 -8.85
CA ALA A 293 5.25 19.81 -8.58
C ALA A 293 6.27 20.41 -7.61
N PRO A 294 6.55 21.72 -7.67
CA PRO A 294 7.37 22.39 -6.66
C PRO A 294 6.79 22.18 -5.25
N ALA A 295 7.65 21.86 -4.27
CA ALA A 295 7.21 21.68 -2.91
C ALA A 295 6.98 23.01 -2.17
N GLU A 296 6.07 23.00 -1.19
CA GLU A 296 5.88 24.12 -0.25
C GLU A 296 7.18 24.45 0.52
N LYS A 297 7.97 23.42 0.82
CA LYS A 297 9.31 23.58 1.38
C LYS A 297 10.28 23.96 0.27
N LYS A 298 10.86 25.16 0.42
CA LYS A 298 11.83 25.72 -0.53
C LYS A 298 12.97 24.74 -0.81
N GLY A 299 13.15 24.38 -2.09
CA GLY A 299 14.22 23.50 -2.57
C GLY A 299 13.88 22.01 -2.66
N LEU A 300 12.63 21.61 -2.41
CA LEU A 300 12.15 20.25 -2.63
C LEU A 300 11.14 20.19 -3.79
N LEU A 301 10.96 18.99 -4.34
CA LEU A 301 9.98 18.63 -5.34
C LEU A 301 9.00 17.62 -4.73
N HIS A 302 7.71 17.83 -4.93
CA HIS A 302 6.64 16.88 -4.63
C HIS A 302 6.49 15.93 -5.81
N ALA A 303 6.84 14.66 -5.63
CA ALA A 303 6.50 13.60 -6.57
C ALA A 303 5.32 12.79 -6.01
N ASN A 304 4.17 12.81 -6.68
CA ASN A 304 3.01 12.04 -6.27
C ASN A 304 2.78 10.86 -7.21
N LEU A 305 2.57 9.67 -6.65
CA LEU A 305 1.92 8.56 -7.33
C LEU A 305 0.41 8.69 -7.11
N GLU A 306 -0.31 8.79 -8.22
CA GLU A 306 -1.76 8.92 -8.24
C GLU A 306 -2.36 7.70 -8.93
N PHE A 307 -3.38 7.10 -8.31
CA PHE A 307 -4.15 6.01 -8.87
C PHE A 307 -5.56 6.49 -9.13
N TYR A 308 -6.10 6.21 -10.32
CA TYR A 308 -7.39 6.73 -10.75
C TYR A 308 -8.17 5.69 -11.56
N ASP A 309 -9.50 5.78 -11.50
CA ASP A 309 -10.40 4.93 -12.28
C ASP A 309 -10.59 5.44 -13.73
N ASP A 310 -11.35 4.72 -14.54
CA ASP A 310 -11.63 5.12 -15.94
C ASP A 310 -12.38 6.46 -16.07
N ALA A 311 -12.92 6.99 -14.97
CA ALA A 311 -13.58 8.29 -14.92
C ALA A 311 -12.67 9.41 -14.36
N GLU A 312 -11.35 9.16 -14.29
CA GLU A 312 -10.35 10.09 -13.74
C GLU A 312 -10.54 10.42 -12.24
N VAL A 313 -11.28 9.58 -11.51
CA VAL A 313 -11.50 9.76 -10.07
C VAL A 313 -10.37 9.07 -9.29
N LEU A 314 -9.73 9.80 -8.38
CA LEU A 314 -8.67 9.27 -7.54
C LEU A 314 -9.19 8.18 -6.58
N VAL A 315 -8.44 7.07 -6.51
CA VAL A 315 -8.71 5.92 -5.64
C VAL A 315 -7.52 5.62 -4.75
N SER A 316 -7.75 4.90 -3.64
CA SER A 316 -6.71 4.56 -2.68
C SER A 316 -5.58 3.76 -3.32
N PRO A 317 -4.30 4.13 -3.11
CA PRO A 317 -3.16 3.44 -3.72
C PRO A 317 -3.04 1.98 -3.24
N PRO A 318 -2.30 1.12 -3.98
CA PRO A 318 -2.00 -0.25 -3.54
C PRO A 318 -1.45 -0.28 -2.12
N GLU A 319 -1.87 -1.28 -1.32
CA GLU A 319 -1.44 -1.39 0.08
C GLU A 319 0.07 -1.43 0.23
N PHE A 320 0.77 -2.00 -0.75
CA PHE A 320 2.23 -2.00 -0.77
C PHE A 320 2.78 -0.57 -0.69
N PHE A 321 2.42 0.32 -1.61
CA PHE A 321 2.93 1.68 -1.60
C PHE A 321 2.43 2.48 -0.38
N SER A 322 1.21 2.24 0.08
CA SER A 322 0.67 2.97 1.23
C SER A 322 1.41 2.62 2.53
N HIS A 323 1.74 1.35 2.73
CA HIS A 323 2.48 0.88 3.90
C HIS A 323 3.98 1.07 3.77
N PHE A 324 4.54 1.25 2.57
CA PHE A 324 5.98 1.47 2.35
C PHE A 324 6.36 2.96 2.49
N THR A 325 5.90 3.61 3.55
CA THR A 325 6.09 5.05 3.83
C THR A 325 6.65 5.31 5.24
N PHE A 326 7.16 6.52 5.47
CA PHE A 326 7.72 6.96 6.76
C PHE A 326 6.67 7.53 7.73
N ASN A 327 5.54 8.02 7.23
CA ASN A 327 4.41 8.42 8.06
C ASN A 327 3.39 7.28 8.11
N HIS A 328 3.12 6.74 9.30
CA HIS A 328 2.20 5.62 9.54
C HIS A 328 2.54 4.27 8.87
N GLY A 329 3.57 4.22 8.00
CA GLY A 329 4.04 3.01 7.32
C GLY A 329 5.15 2.21 8.03
N ILE A 330 5.67 1.20 7.33
CA ILE A 330 6.70 0.27 7.79
C ILE A 330 8.04 1.00 8.00
N LEU A 331 8.37 1.98 7.15
CA LEU A 331 9.67 2.67 7.18
C LEU A 331 9.84 3.55 8.42
N SER A 332 8.76 3.93 9.10
CA SER A 332 8.79 4.74 10.32
C SER A 332 9.44 4.04 11.53
N HIS A 333 9.61 2.72 11.47
CA HIS A 333 10.05 1.90 12.60
C HIS A 333 11.56 1.76 12.71
N PHE A 334 12.28 2.13 11.67
CA PHE A 334 13.73 2.09 11.66
C PHE A 334 14.28 3.26 12.48
N LYS A 335 15.17 2.95 13.42
CA LYS A 335 15.82 3.97 14.26
C LYS A 335 16.68 4.93 13.43
N LYS A 336 17.38 4.39 12.43
CA LYS A 336 18.17 5.16 11.47
C LYS A 336 17.50 5.11 10.10
N LYS A 337 17.50 6.26 9.41
CA LYS A 337 17.00 6.34 8.03
C LYS A 337 17.79 5.42 7.10
N GLN A 338 19.09 5.25 7.33
CA GLN A 338 19.94 4.34 6.55
C GLN A 338 19.43 2.89 6.58
N ASP A 339 19.06 2.38 7.76
CA ASP A 339 18.56 1.01 7.91
C ASP A 339 17.24 0.80 7.14
N ALA A 340 16.39 1.84 7.06
CA ALA A 340 15.17 1.80 6.26
C ALA A 340 15.47 1.71 4.75
N TYR A 341 16.55 2.34 4.29
CA TYR A 341 16.98 2.27 2.89
C TYR A 341 17.60 0.93 2.54
N ASP A 342 18.46 0.40 3.41
CA ASP A 342 19.01 -0.94 3.23
C ASP A 342 17.88 -1.97 3.19
N PHE A 343 16.80 -1.74 3.96
CA PHE A 343 15.57 -2.50 3.85
C PHE A 343 14.87 -2.32 2.49
N VAL A 344 14.66 -1.09 2.00
CA VAL A 344 14.07 -0.82 0.67
C VAL A 344 14.85 -1.53 -0.45
N LEU A 345 16.18 -1.44 -0.43
CA LEU A 345 17.07 -2.11 -1.39
C LEU A 345 16.97 -3.62 -1.27
N SER A 346 16.92 -4.15 -0.04
CA SER A 346 16.75 -5.59 0.19
C SER A 346 15.38 -6.09 -0.26
N VAL A 347 14.32 -5.27 -0.18
CA VAL A 347 12.99 -5.59 -0.73
C VAL A 347 13.03 -5.57 -2.26
N ALA A 348 13.67 -4.58 -2.88
CA ALA A 348 13.85 -4.55 -4.34
C ALA A 348 14.61 -5.79 -4.85
N ASP A 349 15.70 -6.17 -4.17
CA ASP A 349 16.46 -7.38 -4.47
C ASP A 349 15.60 -8.65 -4.30
N SER A 350 14.81 -8.73 -3.23
CA SER A 350 13.86 -9.81 -2.98
C SER A 350 12.80 -9.92 -4.08
N LEU A 351 12.23 -8.80 -4.53
CA LEU A 351 11.25 -8.79 -5.62
C LEU A 351 11.86 -9.23 -6.95
N LYS A 352 13.13 -8.90 -7.19
CA LYS A 352 13.85 -9.28 -8.42
C LYS A 352 14.30 -10.75 -8.43
N ASN A 353 14.90 -11.21 -7.32
CA ASN A 353 15.60 -12.48 -7.23
C ASN A 353 14.84 -13.57 -6.44
N GLY A 354 13.68 -13.24 -5.85
CA GLY A 354 12.87 -14.18 -5.08
C GLY A 354 13.49 -14.62 -3.75
N ASN A 355 14.43 -13.84 -3.20
CA ASN A 355 15.09 -14.15 -1.93
C ASN A 355 14.36 -13.53 -0.74
N ASP A 356 14.76 -13.93 0.47
CA ASP A 356 14.14 -13.49 1.73
C ASP A 356 15.05 -12.55 2.56
N ALA A 357 16.02 -11.88 1.91
CA ALA A 357 17.06 -11.11 2.60
C ALA A 357 16.48 -9.99 3.48
N TYR A 358 15.34 -9.40 3.07
CA TYR A 358 14.68 -8.30 3.78
C TYR A 358 14.22 -8.68 5.20
N LYS A 359 14.01 -9.98 5.47
CA LYS A 359 13.53 -10.48 6.77
C LYS A 359 14.51 -10.20 7.91
N LYS A 360 15.79 -9.94 7.62
CA LYS A 360 16.83 -9.60 8.60
C LYS A 360 16.64 -8.20 9.20
N PHE A 361 15.99 -7.29 8.47
CA PHE A 361 15.85 -5.89 8.86
C PHE A 361 14.60 -5.63 9.73
N ILE A 362 13.64 -6.56 9.79
CA ILE A 362 12.39 -6.36 10.53
C ILE A 362 12.44 -7.06 11.89
N VAL A 363 12.43 -6.28 12.97
CA VAL A 363 12.62 -6.77 14.36
C VAL A 363 11.29 -7.01 15.09
N SER A 364 10.24 -6.22 14.84
CA SER A 364 8.95 -6.35 15.55
C SER A 364 8.06 -7.45 14.95
N ALA A 365 7.57 -8.38 15.78
CA ALA A 365 6.80 -9.55 15.34
C ALA A 365 5.51 -9.21 14.55
N SER A 366 4.69 -8.27 15.02
CA SER A 366 3.41 -7.92 14.36
C SER A 366 3.60 -7.28 12.97
N LYS A 367 4.48 -6.28 12.84
CA LYS A 367 4.71 -5.58 11.56
C LYS A 367 5.59 -6.36 10.58
N LYS A 368 6.39 -7.31 11.09
CA LYS A 368 7.08 -8.33 10.28
C LYS A 368 6.08 -9.17 9.49
N VAL A 369 4.96 -9.54 10.12
CA VAL A 369 3.90 -10.30 9.45
C VAL A 369 3.28 -9.49 8.31
N LYS A 370 2.87 -8.23 8.55
CA LYS A 370 2.26 -7.39 7.51
C LYS A 370 3.20 -7.09 6.34
N ALA A 371 4.47 -6.75 6.61
CA ALA A 371 5.46 -6.50 5.56
C ALA A 371 5.75 -7.77 4.73
N GLN A 372 5.91 -8.91 5.40
CA GLN A 372 6.09 -10.20 4.71
C GLN A 372 4.88 -10.58 3.88
N GLN A 373 3.67 -10.34 4.40
CA GLN A 373 2.42 -10.59 3.69
C GLN A 373 2.37 -9.77 2.39
N LEU A 374 2.54 -8.44 2.47
CA LEU A 374 2.50 -7.56 1.29
C LEU A 374 3.55 -7.93 0.23
N ILE A 375 4.78 -8.24 0.65
CA ILE A 375 5.85 -8.64 -0.27
C ILE A 375 5.54 -10.01 -0.90
N THR A 376 5.02 -10.96 -0.12
CA THR A 376 4.66 -12.30 -0.61
C THR A 376 3.48 -12.23 -1.57
N GLU A 377 2.48 -11.40 -1.29
CA GLU A 377 1.33 -11.15 -2.15
C GLU A 377 1.77 -10.60 -3.51
N LEU A 378 2.69 -9.63 -3.52
CA LEU A 378 3.27 -9.10 -4.77
C LEU A 378 4.09 -10.13 -5.55
N GLN A 379 4.76 -11.08 -4.87
CA GLN A 379 5.57 -12.10 -5.53
C GLN A 379 4.76 -13.27 -6.09
N LYS A 380 3.71 -13.70 -5.37
CA LYS A 380 2.96 -14.92 -5.71
C LYS A 380 1.70 -14.65 -6.52
N ASN A 381 1.01 -13.54 -6.25
CA ASN A 381 -0.28 -13.25 -6.87
C ASN A 381 -0.08 -12.35 -8.07
N ARG A 382 -0.82 -12.62 -9.16
CA ARG A 382 -0.84 -11.73 -10.33
C ARG A 382 -1.54 -10.41 -10.03
N GLU A 383 -2.58 -10.46 -9.20
CA GLU A 383 -3.40 -9.30 -8.86
C GLU A 383 -3.67 -9.25 -7.35
N THR A 384 -3.84 -8.04 -6.83
CA THR A 384 -4.32 -7.78 -5.47
C THR A 384 -5.59 -6.95 -5.51
N VAL A 385 -6.51 -7.23 -4.59
CA VAL A 385 -7.78 -6.49 -4.46
C VAL A 385 -7.78 -5.77 -3.13
N THR A 386 -8.11 -4.49 -3.17
CA THR A 386 -8.17 -3.62 -2.00
C THR A 386 -9.50 -2.86 -2.01
N TYR A 387 -10.11 -2.69 -0.86
CA TYR A 387 -11.32 -1.90 -0.70
C TYR A 387 -10.97 -0.46 -0.31
N ASP A 388 -11.40 0.50 -1.13
CA ASP A 388 -11.31 1.92 -0.83
C ASP A 388 -12.54 2.32 0.00
N GLN A 389 -12.35 2.55 1.31
CA GLN A 389 -13.43 2.92 2.23
C GLN A 389 -14.09 4.25 1.87
N MET A 390 -13.35 5.20 1.31
CA MET A 390 -13.88 6.54 0.99
C MET A 390 -14.72 6.51 -0.30
N SER A 391 -14.23 5.82 -1.33
CA SER A 391 -14.94 5.69 -2.61
C SER A 391 -15.94 4.53 -2.63
N LYS A 392 -15.91 3.63 -1.64
CA LYS A 392 -16.73 2.41 -1.55
C LYS A 392 -16.63 1.53 -2.80
N VAL A 393 -15.41 1.38 -3.33
CA VAL A 393 -15.11 0.56 -4.52
C VAL A 393 -14.00 -0.44 -4.24
N LEU A 394 -14.01 -1.54 -4.98
CA LEU A 394 -12.92 -2.52 -4.98
C LEU A 394 -11.90 -2.14 -6.06
N CYS A 395 -10.67 -1.88 -5.65
CA CYS A 395 -9.56 -1.57 -6.54
C CYS A 395 -8.74 -2.83 -6.79
N ARG A 396 -8.67 -3.25 -8.06
CA ARG A 396 -7.87 -4.40 -8.51
C ARG A 396 -6.58 -3.90 -9.15
N TYR A 397 -5.45 -4.28 -8.56
CA TYR A 397 -4.11 -3.89 -8.98
C TYR A 397 -3.37 -5.03 -9.65
N ASP A 398 -2.73 -4.78 -10.79
CA ASP A 398 -1.76 -5.70 -11.39
C ASP A 398 -0.44 -5.60 -10.64
N ASN A 399 -0.08 -6.69 -9.94
CA ASN A 399 1.11 -6.74 -9.11
C ASN A 399 2.40 -6.64 -9.93
N ASN A 400 2.39 -7.00 -11.22
CA ASN A 400 3.56 -6.81 -12.09
C ASN A 400 3.83 -5.33 -12.33
N ILE A 401 2.79 -4.53 -12.57
CA ILE A 401 2.94 -3.08 -12.76
C ILE A 401 3.44 -2.45 -11.45
N VAL A 402 2.85 -2.82 -10.32
CA VAL A 402 3.27 -2.32 -8.99
C VAL A 402 4.74 -2.68 -8.70
N LYS A 403 5.12 -3.92 -8.97
CA LYS A 403 6.49 -4.42 -8.79
C LYS A 403 7.48 -3.70 -9.70
N GLU A 404 7.22 -3.64 -11.00
CA GLU A 404 8.10 -2.98 -11.97
C GLU A 404 8.23 -1.49 -11.66
N LEU A 405 7.13 -0.80 -11.35
CA LEU A 405 7.15 0.60 -10.95
C LEU A 405 8.06 0.82 -9.73
N PHE A 406 7.94 -0.01 -8.69
CA PHE A 406 8.80 0.09 -7.51
C PHE A 406 10.28 -0.15 -7.85
N LEU A 407 10.58 -1.18 -8.65
CA LEU A 407 11.96 -1.48 -9.07
C LEU A 407 12.57 -0.34 -9.92
N MET A 408 11.79 0.24 -10.84
CA MET A 408 12.19 1.38 -11.66
C MET A 408 12.47 2.61 -10.80
N MET A 409 11.64 2.89 -9.79
CA MET A 409 11.86 4.00 -8.86
C MET A 409 13.16 3.82 -8.07
N VAL A 410 13.41 2.62 -7.53
CA VAL A 410 14.64 2.31 -6.79
C VAL A 410 15.87 2.40 -7.70
N ALA A 411 15.80 1.89 -8.93
CA ALA A 411 16.92 1.88 -9.87
C ALA A 411 17.30 3.28 -10.37
N ASN A 412 16.31 4.14 -10.64
CA ASN A 412 16.56 5.46 -11.25
C ASN A 412 16.80 6.57 -10.22
N PHE A 413 16.17 6.52 -9.05
CA PHE A 413 16.23 7.60 -8.05
C PHE A 413 16.99 7.24 -6.77
N GLY A 414 17.29 5.96 -6.56
CA GLY A 414 18.06 5.49 -5.40
C GLY A 414 17.35 5.66 -4.06
N ASP A 415 18.15 5.65 -2.99
CA ASP A 415 17.71 5.67 -1.59
C ASP A 415 17.10 7.01 -1.17
N GLN A 416 17.64 8.12 -1.69
CA GLN A 416 17.19 9.48 -1.32
C GLN A 416 15.74 9.75 -1.69
N PHE A 417 15.20 9.04 -2.69
CA PHE A 417 13.83 9.21 -3.14
C PHE A 417 12.80 8.83 -2.07
N PHE A 418 13.05 7.75 -1.32
CA PHE A 418 12.09 7.22 -0.36
C PHE A 418 12.09 7.97 0.98
N ARG A 419 13.04 8.88 1.21
CA ARG A 419 13.33 9.52 2.51
C ARG A 419 12.15 10.22 3.17
N TYR A 420 11.25 10.77 2.37
CA TYR A 420 10.07 11.49 2.83
C TYR A 420 8.82 11.00 2.11
N ALA A 421 8.71 9.67 1.97
CA ALA A 421 7.49 9.03 1.49
C ALA A 421 6.37 9.13 2.54
N GLN A 422 5.22 9.66 2.14
CA GLN A 422 4.04 9.85 2.98
C GLN A 422 2.78 9.47 2.19
N VAL A 423 1.79 8.92 2.86
CA VAL A 423 0.45 8.78 2.29
C VAL A 423 -0.39 9.92 2.81
N ASP A 424 -1.02 10.64 1.89
CA ASP A 424 -2.05 11.61 2.25
C ASP A 424 -3.41 10.91 2.22
N GLY A 425 -3.99 10.72 3.41
CA GLY A 425 -5.28 10.03 3.58
C GLY A 425 -6.46 10.78 2.97
N GLU A 426 -6.37 12.11 2.82
CA GLU A 426 -7.45 12.91 2.21
C GLU A 426 -7.33 12.94 0.69
N THR A 427 -6.11 13.09 0.17
CA THR A 427 -5.91 13.20 -1.29
C THR A 427 -5.70 11.86 -1.99
N LYS A 428 -5.53 10.77 -1.23
CA LYS A 428 -5.26 9.40 -1.73
C LYS A 428 -3.99 9.29 -2.57
N LYS A 429 -3.02 10.17 -2.32
CA LYS A 429 -1.75 10.22 -3.05
C LYS A 429 -0.63 9.64 -2.20
N VAL A 430 0.30 8.94 -2.86
CA VAL A 430 1.58 8.61 -2.24
C VAL A 430 2.57 9.69 -2.65
N LYS A 431 2.95 10.52 -1.67
CA LYS A 431 3.77 11.71 -1.85
C LYS A 431 5.20 11.44 -1.44
N TYR A 432 6.15 11.85 -2.28
CA TYR A 432 7.58 11.77 -2.04
C TYR A 432 8.15 13.19 -2.10
N ASP A 433 8.62 13.72 -0.96
CA ASP A 433 9.36 14.98 -0.93
C ASP A 433 10.83 14.71 -1.23
N VAL A 434 11.32 15.15 -2.38
CA VAL A 434 12.64 14.77 -2.89
C VAL A 434 13.40 15.96 -3.43
N GLN A 435 14.73 15.90 -3.43
CA GLN A 435 15.53 16.95 -4.05
C GLN A 435 15.36 16.89 -5.57
N PRO A 436 15.14 18.04 -6.24
CA PRO A 436 14.95 18.07 -7.69
C PRO A 436 16.09 17.38 -8.46
N ALA A 437 17.35 17.56 -8.01
CA ALA A 437 18.52 16.94 -8.63
C ALA A 437 18.44 15.40 -8.68
N VAL A 438 17.92 14.76 -7.62
CA VAL A 438 17.79 13.29 -7.52
C VAL A 438 16.75 12.77 -8.51
N VAL A 439 15.60 13.43 -8.61
CA VAL A 439 14.55 13.03 -9.55
C VAL A 439 15.01 13.26 -10.97
N PHE A 440 15.51 14.46 -11.25
CA PHE A 440 15.75 14.85 -12.63
C PHE A 440 16.91 14.11 -13.29
N GLN A 441 17.92 13.70 -12.52
CA GLN A 441 19.02 12.87 -13.03
C GLN A 441 18.52 11.52 -13.59
N GLY A 442 17.53 10.91 -12.94
CA GLY A 442 16.93 9.63 -13.35
C GLY A 442 15.65 9.74 -14.18
N LEU A 443 15.05 10.94 -14.28
CA LEU A 443 13.70 11.13 -14.83
C LEU A 443 13.58 10.74 -16.29
N THR A 444 14.64 10.93 -17.09
CA THR A 444 14.61 10.60 -18.53
C THR A 444 14.47 9.10 -18.75
N GLU A 445 15.28 8.31 -18.07
CA GLU A 445 15.24 6.85 -18.18
C GLU A 445 13.99 6.28 -17.50
N PHE A 446 13.60 6.84 -16.35
CA PHE A 446 12.34 6.48 -15.70
C PHE A 446 11.13 6.74 -16.61
N HIS A 447 11.02 7.92 -17.24
CA HIS A 447 9.96 8.24 -18.20
C HIS A 447 9.91 7.21 -19.33
N ARG A 448 11.07 6.88 -19.93
CA ARG A 448 11.16 5.86 -20.99
C ARG A 448 10.63 4.49 -20.54
N GLN A 449 10.93 4.08 -19.31
CA GLN A 449 10.52 2.80 -18.75
C GLN A 449 9.02 2.76 -18.41
N VAL A 450 8.49 3.81 -17.77
CA VAL A 450 7.09 3.84 -17.33
C VAL A 450 6.10 4.11 -18.46
N THR A 451 6.49 4.82 -19.53
CA THR A 451 5.66 4.96 -20.73
C THR A 451 5.36 3.60 -21.38
N LEU A 452 6.28 2.62 -21.30
CA LEU A 452 6.04 1.26 -21.80
C LEU A 452 4.96 0.52 -20.99
N LEU A 453 4.73 0.93 -19.75
CA LEU A 453 3.68 0.43 -18.86
C LEU A 453 2.37 1.23 -18.98
N GLY A 454 2.32 2.24 -19.86
CA GLY A 454 1.17 3.14 -20.01
C GLY A 454 1.00 4.14 -18.87
N ILE A 455 2.07 4.42 -18.12
CA ILE A 455 2.07 5.40 -17.02
C ILE A 455 2.56 6.74 -17.57
N GLU A 456 1.75 7.77 -17.38
CA GLU A 456 2.04 9.14 -17.79
C GLU A 456 2.72 9.92 -16.66
N ILE A 457 3.60 10.85 -17.03
CA ILE A 457 4.27 11.75 -16.08
C ILE A 457 3.92 13.20 -16.40
N TYR A 458 3.47 13.93 -15.37
CA TYR A 458 3.11 15.34 -15.45
C TYR A 458 4.07 16.18 -14.61
N TYR A 459 4.40 17.38 -15.07
CA TYR A 459 5.07 18.42 -14.31
C TYR A 459 4.21 19.69 -14.28
N ASP A 460 3.83 20.14 -13.09
CA ASP A 460 2.97 21.32 -12.88
C ASP A 460 1.73 21.35 -13.81
N ARG A 461 1.01 20.21 -13.84
CA ARG A 461 -0.20 19.93 -14.64
C ARG A 461 0.00 19.74 -16.15
N ASN A 462 1.21 19.97 -16.67
CA ASN A 462 1.51 19.70 -18.07
C ASN A 462 2.17 18.33 -18.21
N GLU A 463 1.75 17.52 -19.18
CA GLU A 463 2.41 16.26 -19.49
C GLU A 463 3.86 16.54 -19.92
N ILE A 464 4.80 15.73 -19.43
CA ILE A 464 6.19 15.84 -19.84
C ILE A 464 6.28 15.55 -21.34
N SER A 465 6.75 16.53 -22.09
CA SER A 465 6.89 16.41 -23.54
C SER A 465 8.35 16.17 -23.94
N LYS A 466 8.53 15.45 -25.05
CA LYS A 466 9.80 15.40 -25.74
C LYS A 466 9.95 16.66 -26.58
N TRP A 467 11.14 17.24 -26.58
CA TRP A 467 11.42 18.37 -27.45
C TRP A 467 11.42 17.91 -28.92
N ASN A 468 10.60 18.49 -29.76
CA ASN A 468 10.69 18.33 -31.21
C ASN A 468 11.20 19.65 -31.79
N SER A 469 12.52 19.79 -31.84
CA SER A 469 13.19 20.95 -32.44
C SER A 469 12.70 21.18 -33.86
N ARG A 470 12.33 22.43 -34.18
CA ARG A 470 12.02 22.88 -35.54
C ARG A 470 13.15 23.74 -36.12
N ILE A 471 14.33 23.64 -35.54
CA ILE A 471 15.49 24.42 -35.94
C ILE A 471 15.87 24.06 -37.37
N ARG A 472 15.94 25.07 -38.23
CA ARG A 472 16.35 24.91 -39.64
C ARG A 472 17.58 25.73 -39.93
N PHE A 473 18.48 25.14 -40.70
CA PHE A 473 19.65 25.83 -41.26
C PHE A 473 19.39 26.12 -42.73
N GLU A 474 19.62 27.36 -43.16
CA GLU A 474 19.50 27.81 -44.54
C GLU A 474 20.80 28.48 -44.97
N ARG A 475 21.26 28.22 -46.19
CA ARG A 475 22.47 28.88 -46.74
C ARG A 475 22.13 30.16 -47.48
N ARG A 476 22.94 31.20 -47.27
CA ARG A 476 22.93 32.37 -48.16
C ARG A 476 23.73 32.12 -49.43
N SER A 477 23.05 32.15 -50.57
CA SER A 477 23.71 32.28 -51.88
C SER A 477 23.98 33.77 -52.17
N SER A 478 25.06 34.34 -51.63
CA SER A 478 25.53 35.68 -52.03
C SER A 478 26.98 35.63 -52.53
N SER A 479 27.33 36.48 -53.49
CA SER A 479 28.63 36.45 -54.19
C SER A 479 29.85 36.69 -53.29
N THR A 480 29.68 37.30 -52.12
CA THR A 480 30.76 37.63 -51.18
C THR A 480 30.61 36.98 -49.80
N LYS A 481 29.45 36.38 -49.48
CA LYS A 481 29.17 35.71 -48.19
C LYS A 481 28.42 34.38 -48.41
N TRP A 482 28.99 33.50 -49.22
CA TRP A 482 28.39 32.22 -49.61
C TRP A 482 28.56 31.10 -48.57
N PHE A 483 29.22 31.38 -47.45
CA PHE A 483 29.41 30.44 -46.33
C PHE A 483 28.56 30.73 -45.09
N ASP A 484 27.89 31.87 -45.03
CA ASP A 484 27.08 32.22 -43.87
C ASP A 484 25.89 31.24 -43.77
N LEU A 485 25.77 30.58 -42.62
CA LEU A 485 24.63 29.75 -42.27
C LEU A 485 23.59 30.62 -41.56
N GLU A 486 22.38 30.73 -42.12
CA GLU A 486 21.23 31.29 -41.43
C GLU A 486 20.58 30.21 -40.58
N LEU A 487 20.44 30.51 -39.30
CA LEU A 487 19.78 29.66 -38.32
C LEU A 487 18.42 30.28 -38.00
N ASN A 488 17.35 29.56 -38.34
CA ASN A 488 15.98 29.95 -38.03
C ASN A 488 15.52 29.19 -36.77
N ILE A 489 15.28 29.92 -35.67
CA ILE A 489 14.83 29.35 -34.39
C ILE A 489 13.48 29.99 -34.02
N ASP A 490 12.50 29.17 -33.63
CA ASP A 490 11.24 29.66 -33.06
C ASP A 490 11.47 30.22 -31.64
N ALA A 491 10.57 31.09 -31.17
CA ALA A 491 10.65 31.66 -29.83
C ALA A 491 10.61 30.59 -28.71
N ASP A 492 9.85 29.51 -28.93
CA ASP A 492 9.77 28.38 -27.99
C ASP A 492 11.10 27.61 -27.92
N ASP A 493 11.70 27.28 -29.06
CA ASP A 493 12.99 26.59 -29.14
C ASP A 493 14.11 27.45 -28.53
N LEU A 494 14.04 28.78 -28.70
CA LEU A 494 15.00 29.71 -28.09
C LEU A 494 14.95 29.70 -26.57
N ALA A 495 13.74 29.64 -25.98
CA ALA A 495 13.57 29.54 -24.54
C ALA A 495 14.19 28.23 -24.02
N VAL A 496 13.96 27.12 -24.72
CA VAL A 496 14.57 25.82 -24.41
C VAL A 496 16.10 25.93 -24.40
N ILE A 497 16.71 26.53 -25.43
CA ILE A 497 18.17 26.66 -25.54
C ILE A 497 18.77 27.55 -24.44
N GLN A 498 18.08 28.63 -24.06
CA GLN A 498 18.55 29.58 -23.05
C GLN A 498 18.44 29.03 -21.62
N GLU A 499 17.35 28.32 -21.33
CA GLU A 499 17.04 27.80 -20.00
C GLU A 499 17.57 26.37 -19.78
N ALA A 500 18.11 25.72 -20.82
CA ALA A 500 18.64 24.36 -20.73
C ALA A 500 19.87 24.24 -19.83
N ASP A 501 19.74 23.41 -18.81
CA ASP A 501 20.86 22.89 -18.05
C ASP A 501 21.35 21.56 -18.64
N LEU A 502 22.50 21.63 -19.32
CA LEU A 502 23.10 20.51 -20.05
C LEU A 502 23.59 19.38 -19.13
N GLU A 503 23.85 19.66 -17.84
CA GLU A 503 24.30 18.65 -16.89
C GLU A 503 23.12 17.76 -16.46
N SER A 504 21.96 18.38 -16.25
CA SER A 504 20.80 17.72 -15.66
C SER A 504 19.85 17.12 -16.69
N GLY A 505 19.87 17.62 -17.94
CA GLY A 505 19.27 16.94 -19.08
C GLY A 505 17.78 17.17 -19.31
N PHE A 506 17.23 18.20 -18.68
CA PHE A 506 15.86 18.65 -18.86
C PHE A 506 15.85 20.18 -18.94
N VAL A 507 14.73 20.74 -19.39
CA VAL A 507 14.48 22.18 -19.39
C VAL A 507 13.12 22.45 -18.78
N ILE A 508 13.07 23.35 -17.80
CA ILE A 508 11.81 23.84 -17.24
C ILE A 508 11.47 25.12 -18.00
N THR A 509 10.46 25.05 -18.86
CA THR A 509 9.94 26.21 -19.59
C THR A 509 8.60 26.63 -19.02
N LYS A 510 8.06 27.79 -19.46
CA LYS A 510 6.68 28.20 -19.14
C LYS A 510 5.61 27.20 -19.58
N LYS A 511 5.92 26.31 -20.52
CA LYS A 511 5.01 25.28 -21.05
C LYS A 511 5.13 23.93 -20.32
N GLY A 512 6.02 23.83 -19.34
CA GLY A 512 6.26 22.62 -18.56
C GLY A 512 7.69 22.11 -18.67
N LEU A 513 7.90 20.89 -18.17
CA LEU A 513 9.20 20.22 -18.17
C LEU A 513 9.40 19.43 -19.47
N ILE A 514 10.52 19.69 -20.13
CA ILE A 514 10.90 19.08 -21.39
C ILE A 514 12.14 18.21 -21.15
N LEU A 515 12.08 16.94 -21.51
CA LEU A 515 13.21 16.02 -21.41
C LEU A 515 14.04 16.06 -22.69
N LEU A 516 15.37 16.08 -22.54
CA LEU A 516 16.31 16.17 -23.66
C LEU A 516 16.98 14.82 -23.94
N SER A 517 16.90 14.36 -25.19
CA SER A 517 17.70 13.23 -25.66
C SER A 517 19.20 13.55 -25.69
N LYS A 518 20.05 12.54 -25.85
CA LYS A 518 21.49 12.74 -26.00
C LYS A 518 21.81 13.59 -27.24
N GLU A 519 21.16 13.33 -28.38
CA GLU A 519 21.38 14.14 -29.59
C GLU A 519 20.92 15.59 -29.38
N GLN A 520 19.81 15.79 -28.66
CA GLN A 520 19.27 17.12 -28.35
C GLN A 520 20.17 17.92 -27.42
N LYS A 521 20.81 17.28 -26.43
CA LYS A 521 21.83 17.92 -25.59
C LYS A 521 23.03 18.37 -26.40
N ASP A 522 23.49 17.53 -27.34
CA ASP A 522 24.60 17.86 -28.23
C ASP A 522 24.22 19.03 -29.16
N LEU A 523 22.99 19.05 -29.68
CA LEU A 523 22.44 20.18 -30.45
C LEU A 523 22.39 21.47 -29.61
N ILE A 524 21.85 21.44 -28.39
CA ILE A 524 21.79 22.64 -27.53
C ILE A 524 23.20 23.11 -27.17
N ARG A 525 24.14 22.20 -26.87
CA ARG A 525 25.53 22.57 -26.60
C ARG A 525 26.17 23.26 -27.80
N PHE A 526 25.93 22.74 -28.99
CA PHE A 526 26.35 23.38 -30.24
C PHE A 526 25.72 24.78 -30.34
N MET A 527 24.41 24.90 -30.19
CA MET A 527 23.73 26.18 -30.31
C MET A 527 24.21 27.21 -29.30
N GLN A 528 24.31 26.86 -28.01
CA GLN A 528 24.79 27.76 -26.95
C GLN A 528 26.21 28.27 -27.21
N LYS A 529 27.09 27.46 -27.84
CA LYS A 529 28.45 27.86 -28.23
C LYS A 529 28.42 28.98 -29.27
N TYR A 530 27.49 28.93 -30.23
CA TYR A 530 27.45 29.84 -31.38
C TYR A 530 26.50 31.03 -31.20
N THR A 531 25.38 30.87 -30.50
CA THR A 531 24.45 31.98 -30.20
C THR A 531 25.03 32.96 -29.19
N LYS A 532 26.01 32.56 -28.37
CA LYS A 532 26.66 33.44 -27.36
C LYS A 532 27.56 34.51 -27.95
N TYR A 533 28.13 34.31 -29.15
CA TYR A 533 29.23 35.15 -29.65
C TYR A 533 28.98 35.80 -31.02
N GLU A 534 27.93 35.41 -31.77
CA GLU A 534 27.71 35.87 -33.15
C GLU A 534 26.27 36.39 -33.41
N ALA A 535 25.54 36.81 -32.37
CA ALA A 535 24.19 37.34 -32.48
C ALA A 535 24.15 38.75 -33.09
N VAL A 536 24.37 38.86 -34.40
CA VAL A 536 23.90 40.02 -35.16
C VAL A 536 22.38 39.86 -35.30
N ASP A 537 21.64 40.56 -34.44
CA ASP A 537 20.19 40.53 -34.33
C ASP A 537 19.57 41.04 -35.65
N THR A 538 19.30 40.13 -36.59
CA THR A 538 18.85 40.50 -37.94
C THR A 538 17.42 40.03 -38.15
N GLN A 539 16.49 40.87 -37.70
CA GLN A 539 15.08 40.95 -38.09
C GLN A 539 14.19 39.71 -37.84
N THR A 540 13.24 39.89 -36.93
CA THR A 540 11.98 39.14 -36.84
C THR A 540 11.17 39.34 -38.12
N LYS A 541 11.09 38.32 -38.98
CA LYS A 541 10.01 38.25 -39.97
C LYS A 541 8.82 37.56 -39.33
N ILE A 542 7.69 38.25 -39.33
CA ILE A 542 6.37 37.71 -38.96
C ILE A 542 5.76 37.19 -40.27
N ASP A 543 5.85 35.89 -40.51
CA ASP A 543 4.99 35.24 -41.50
C ASP A 543 4.01 34.36 -40.72
N GLY A 544 2.71 34.66 -40.84
CA GLY A 544 1.60 33.85 -40.34
C GLY A 544 1.82 33.14 -38.99
N SER A 545 1.54 33.83 -37.87
CA SER A 545 1.39 33.29 -36.51
C SER A 545 2.61 32.69 -35.77
N GLN A 546 3.81 32.61 -36.37
CA GLN A 546 5.03 32.20 -35.65
C GLN A 546 6.18 33.18 -35.84
N SER A 547 6.80 33.64 -34.74
CA SER A 547 7.92 34.58 -34.76
C SER A 547 9.25 33.83 -34.72
N PHE A 548 9.97 33.78 -35.86
CA PHE A 548 11.30 33.19 -35.92
C PHE A 548 12.38 34.25 -35.69
N LYS A 549 13.37 33.92 -34.86
CA LYS A 549 14.62 34.69 -34.78
C LYS A 549 15.64 34.10 -35.74
N LYS A 550 16.28 34.98 -36.50
CA LYS A 550 17.36 34.64 -37.43
C LYS A 550 18.71 34.94 -36.79
N PHE A 551 19.58 33.95 -36.76
CA PHE A 551 20.98 34.12 -36.39
C PHE A 551 21.84 33.86 -37.63
N ILE A 552 22.87 34.67 -37.83
CA ILE A 552 23.85 34.47 -38.91
C ILE A 552 25.11 33.90 -38.26
N LEU A 553 25.48 32.69 -38.66
CA LEU A 553 26.71 32.03 -38.25
C LEU A 553 27.75 32.23 -39.36
N PRO A 554 28.74 33.14 -39.19
CA PRO A 554 29.83 33.30 -40.13
C PRO A 554 30.72 32.05 -40.14
N PHE A 555 30.41 31.14 -41.05
CA PHE A 555 31.18 29.92 -41.22
C PHE A 555 32.42 30.22 -42.06
N ASN A 556 33.61 30.14 -41.48
CA ASN A 556 34.86 30.21 -42.26
C ASN A 556 35.34 28.78 -42.54
N ARG A 557 35.62 28.44 -43.81
CA ARG A 557 36.17 27.11 -44.20
C ARG A 557 37.44 26.71 -43.44
N ALA A 558 38.14 27.64 -42.82
CA ALA A 558 39.25 27.34 -41.90
C ALA A 558 38.81 26.51 -40.67
N ARG A 559 37.51 26.40 -40.38
CA ARG A 559 36.95 25.67 -39.23
C ARG A 559 36.42 24.28 -39.61
N ILE A 560 37.24 23.47 -40.28
CA ILE A 560 36.90 22.11 -40.75
C ILE A 560 36.23 21.22 -39.67
N PHE A 561 36.65 21.35 -38.41
CA PHE A 561 36.08 20.59 -37.30
C PHE A 561 34.59 20.86 -37.06
N GLU A 562 34.12 22.06 -37.39
CA GLU A 562 32.71 22.41 -37.25
C GLU A 562 31.83 21.69 -38.29
N LEU A 563 32.36 21.41 -39.48
CA LEU A 563 31.66 20.59 -40.48
C LEU A 563 31.47 19.15 -39.98
N PHE A 564 32.47 18.61 -39.29
CA PHE A 564 32.39 17.29 -38.66
C PHE A 564 31.40 17.26 -37.48
N GLU A 565 31.37 18.32 -36.66
CA GLU A 565 30.37 18.46 -35.60
C GLU A 565 28.95 18.52 -36.18
N LEU A 566 28.71 19.36 -37.20
CA LEU A 566 27.41 19.46 -37.88
C LEU A 566 26.98 18.13 -38.51
N ARG A 567 27.91 17.43 -39.15
CA ARG A 567 27.66 16.11 -39.74
C ARG A 567 27.25 15.09 -38.68
N LYS A 568 27.90 15.11 -37.53
CA LYS A 568 27.60 14.20 -36.41
C LYS A 568 26.21 14.47 -35.82
N ILE A 569 25.77 15.73 -35.77
CA ILE A 569 24.44 16.09 -35.27
C ILE A 569 23.34 15.78 -36.31
N GLY A 570 23.68 15.77 -37.60
CA GLY A 570 22.79 15.26 -38.66
C GLY A 570 21.60 16.18 -38.95
N ILE A 571 21.81 17.50 -38.93
CA ILE A 571 20.75 18.48 -39.13
C ILE A 571 20.54 18.75 -40.62
N ASP A 572 19.30 18.62 -41.08
CA ASP A 572 18.94 18.88 -42.48
C ASP A 572 19.24 20.33 -42.88
N GLY A 573 19.88 20.51 -44.03
CA GLY A 573 20.23 21.83 -44.61
C GLY A 573 21.51 22.47 -44.06
N ALA A 574 22.15 21.89 -43.03
CA ALA A 574 23.37 22.46 -42.46
C ALA A 574 24.62 22.26 -43.36
N LEU A 575 24.69 21.14 -44.07
CA LEU A 575 25.81 20.77 -44.95
C LEU A 575 25.34 20.63 -46.41
N THR A 576 26.18 21.06 -47.33
CA THR A 576 26.02 20.76 -48.77
C THR A 576 26.51 19.36 -49.09
N GLU A 577 26.04 18.79 -50.21
CA GLU A 577 26.52 17.48 -50.69
C GLU A 577 28.05 17.45 -50.85
N GLU A 578 28.65 18.55 -51.33
CA GLU A 578 30.11 18.68 -51.45
C GLU A 578 30.84 18.57 -50.10
N GLU A 579 30.29 19.16 -49.04
CA GLU A 579 30.90 19.12 -47.70
C GLU A 579 30.68 17.78 -47.00
N ILE A 580 29.54 17.14 -47.23
CA ILE A 580 29.30 15.77 -46.78
C ILE A 580 30.35 14.85 -47.41
N ALA A 581 30.54 14.95 -48.73
CA ALA A 581 31.56 14.19 -49.45
C ALA A 581 32.98 14.53 -48.97
N LEU A 582 33.28 15.79 -48.67
CA LEU A 582 34.56 16.20 -48.10
C LEU A 582 34.80 15.57 -46.73
N CYS A 583 33.81 15.61 -45.82
CA CYS A 583 33.89 14.98 -44.52
C CYS A 583 34.07 13.46 -44.63
N GLU A 584 33.43 12.80 -45.60
CA GLU A 584 33.63 11.37 -45.88
C GLU A 584 35.04 11.07 -46.34
N LYS A 585 35.52 11.84 -47.33
CA LYS A 585 36.86 11.65 -47.89
C LYS A 585 37.94 11.87 -46.83
N LEU A 586 37.77 12.88 -45.97
CA LEU A 586 38.69 13.16 -44.86
C LEU A 586 38.63 12.10 -43.75
N ALA A 587 37.43 11.61 -43.38
CA ALA A 587 37.27 10.57 -42.37
C ALA A 587 37.89 9.23 -42.80
N ASN A 588 37.85 8.94 -44.11
CA ASN A 588 38.34 7.68 -44.68
C ASN A 588 39.76 7.81 -45.28
N LEU A 589 40.47 8.91 -45.02
CA LEU A 589 41.80 9.15 -45.57
C LEU A 589 42.85 8.31 -44.83
N THR A 590 43.27 7.20 -45.43
CA THR A 590 44.29 6.31 -44.85
C THR A 590 45.71 6.72 -45.21
N GLU A 591 45.91 7.29 -46.40
CA GLU A 591 47.21 7.75 -46.90
C GLU A 591 47.06 9.10 -47.62
N MET A 592 48.11 9.93 -47.55
CA MET A 592 48.12 11.20 -48.27
C MET A 592 48.21 10.95 -49.78
N PRO A 593 47.35 11.57 -50.60
CA PRO A 593 47.44 11.46 -52.04
C PRO A 593 48.79 11.98 -52.54
N THR A 594 49.32 11.35 -53.59
CA THR A 594 50.57 11.77 -54.21
C THR A 594 50.27 12.69 -55.39
N TYR A 595 51.01 13.79 -55.50
CA TYR A 595 50.88 14.74 -56.59
C TYR A 595 52.16 14.80 -57.40
N GLU A 596 52.03 15.10 -58.69
CA GLU A 596 53.20 15.28 -59.55
C GLU A 596 54.01 16.49 -59.09
N LEU A 597 55.34 16.32 -59.01
CA LEU A 597 56.26 17.40 -58.67
C LEU A 597 56.55 18.25 -59.92
N PRO A 598 56.66 19.59 -59.77
CA PRO A 598 57.13 20.45 -60.85
C PRO A 598 58.46 19.95 -61.43
N PRO A 599 58.62 19.89 -62.77
CA PRO A 599 59.83 19.39 -63.41
C PRO A 599 61.11 20.05 -62.91
N GLU A 600 61.05 21.35 -62.63
CA GLU A 600 62.17 22.19 -62.19
C GLU A 600 62.69 21.84 -60.79
N ILE A 601 61.88 21.12 -60.00
CA ILE A 601 62.13 20.81 -58.59
C ILE A 601 62.25 19.28 -58.36
N LYS A 602 62.08 18.49 -59.43
CA LYS A 602 62.11 17.04 -59.39
C LYS A 602 63.50 16.52 -58.98
N GLY A 603 63.54 15.69 -57.93
CA GLY A 603 64.79 15.13 -57.38
C GLY A 603 65.50 16.03 -56.36
N THR A 604 64.99 17.23 -56.09
CA THR A 604 65.56 18.15 -55.08
C THR A 604 64.97 17.93 -53.68
N LEU A 605 63.71 17.51 -53.57
CA LEU A 605 63.02 17.32 -52.29
C LEU A 605 63.42 16.00 -51.63
N ARG A 606 63.61 16.05 -50.30
CA ARG A 606 63.70 14.85 -49.47
C ARG A 606 62.33 14.19 -49.31
N PRO A 607 62.23 12.89 -49.00
CA PRO A 607 60.95 12.19 -48.89
C PRO A 607 59.91 12.87 -47.99
N TYR A 608 60.31 13.38 -46.82
CA TYR A 608 59.41 14.09 -45.91
C TYR A 608 58.93 15.45 -46.47
N GLN A 609 59.72 16.12 -47.30
CA GLN A 609 59.34 17.37 -47.96
C GLN A 609 58.33 17.11 -49.08
N VAL A 610 58.43 15.96 -49.75
CA VAL A 610 57.41 15.49 -50.70
C VAL A 610 56.10 15.24 -49.97
N THR A 611 56.14 14.65 -48.77
CA THR A 611 54.94 14.50 -47.91
C THR A 611 54.32 15.85 -47.56
N GLY A 612 55.11 16.83 -47.14
CA GLY A 612 54.61 18.18 -46.83
C GLY A 612 54.04 18.91 -48.05
N TYR A 613 54.67 18.77 -49.22
CA TYR A 613 54.14 19.24 -50.51
C TYR A 613 52.79 18.59 -50.84
N ASN A 614 52.70 17.26 -50.74
CA ASN A 614 51.48 16.52 -51.02
C ASN A 614 50.33 16.94 -50.09
N TRP A 615 50.64 17.20 -48.82
CA TRP A 615 49.68 17.72 -47.85
C TRP A 615 49.17 19.12 -48.24
N LEU A 616 50.07 20.04 -48.61
CA LEU A 616 49.68 21.38 -49.08
C LEU A 616 48.80 21.32 -50.35
N ARG A 617 49.15 20.45 -51.31
CA ARG A 617 48.35 20.22 -52.52
C ARG A 617 46.97 19.66 -52.22
N PHE A 618 46.90 18.66 -51.34
CA PHE A 618 45.64 18.09 -50.90
C PHE A 618 44.72 19.13 -50.25
N LEU A 619 45.24 19.96 -49.35
CA LEU A 619 44.45 21.02 -48.73
C LEU A 619 43.98 22.05 -49.77
N TYR A 620 44.81 22.40 -50.74
CA TYR A 620 44.45 23.31 -51.82
C TYR A 620 43.32 22.78 -52.72
N GLU A 621 43.40 21.51 -53.17
CA GLU A 621 42.34 20.89 -53.98
C GLU A 621 41.00 20.85 -53.26
N HIS A 622 41.03 20.68 -51.94
CA HIS A 622 39.86 20.70 -51.08
C HIS A 622 39.48 22.11 -50.58
N ARG A 623 40.16 23.16 -51.06
CA ARG A 623 39.93 24.57 -50.70
C ARG A 623 39.97 24.81 -49.17
N LEU A 624 40.91 24.13 -48.52
CA LEU A 624 41.18 24.22 -47.09
C LEU A 624 42.40 25.12 -46.83
N GLY A 625 42.43 25.75 -45.65
CA GLY A 625 43.59 26.48 -45.17
C GLY A 625 44.67 25.54 -44.64
N ALA A 626 45.94 25.96 -44.74
CA ALA A 626 47.09 25.18 -44.28
C ALA A 626 47.98 26.02 -43.36
N CYS A 627 48.43 25.41 -42.25
CA CYS A 627 49.51 25.93 -41.42
C CYS A 627 50.65 24.91 -41.41
N LEU A 628 51.71 25.17 -42.17
CA LEU A 628 52.87 24.28 -42.22
C LEU A 628 53.78 24.55 -41.00
N ALA A 629 53.55 23.80 -39.94
CA ALA A 629 54.20 23.98 -38.63
C ALA A 629 55.41 23.07 -38.40
N ASP A 630 56.15 22.71 -39.46
CA ASP A 630 57.40 21.93 -39.35
C ASP A 630 58.44 22.65 -38.48
N ASP A 631 59.35 21.91 -37.86
CA ASP A 631 60.48 22.48 -37.11
C ASP A 631 61.44 23.32 -37.98
N MET A 632 62.28 24.13 -37.31
CA MET A 632 63.32 24.90 -37.97
C MET A 632 64.31 23.98 -38.70
N GLY A 633 64.68 24.33 -39.94
CA GLY A 633 65.62 23.55 -40.75
C GLY A 633 65.01 22.46 -41.63
N LEU A 634 63.73 22.13 -41.47
CA LEU A 634 63.05 21.12 -42.32
C LEU A 634 62.71 21.61 -43.74
N GLY A 635 62.94 22.89 -44.02
CA GLY A 635 62.81 23.45 -45.38
C GLY A 635 61.38 23.80 -45.78
N LYS A 636 60.58 24.35 -44.85
CA LYS A 636 59.22 24.88 -45.11
C LYS A 636 59.17 25.77 -46.35
N THR A 637 60.16 26.65 -46.53
CA THR A 637 60.24 27.54 -47.69
C THR A 637 60.30 26.76 -49.01
N LEU A 638 61.10 25.69 -49.08
CA LEU A 638 61.21 24.87 -50.28
C LEU A 638 59.89 24.12 -50.56
N GLN A 639 59.26 23.57 -49.54
CA GLN A 639 57.95 22.91 -49.65
C GLN A 639 56.87 23.88 -50.17
N THR A 640 56.82 25.11 -49.61
CA THR A 640 55.89 26.15 -50.05
C THR A 640 56.16 26.61 -51.48
N ILE A 641 57.42 26.83 -51.87
CA ILE A 641 57.77 27.19 -53.26
C ILE A 641 57.34 26.08 -54.23
N THR A 642 57.60 24.83 -53.88
CA THR A 642 57.19 23.66 -54.69
C THR A 642 55.67 23.63 -54.87
N PHE A 643 54.93 23.86 -53.78
CA PHE A 643 53.48 24.00 -53.81
C PHE A 643 53.02 25.14 -54.72
N LEU A 644 53.55 26.35 -54.53
CA LEU A 644 53.17 27.52 -55.35
C LEU A 644 53.45 27.29 -56.85
N GLN A 645 54.63 26.76 -57.19
CA GLN A 645 54.98 26.42 -58.57
C GLN A 645 53.98 25.43 -59.19
N SER A 646 53.54 24.45 -58.40
CA SER A 646 52.61 23.41 -58.87
C SER A 646 51.19 23.91 -59.17
N ILE A 647 50.74 24.99 -58.53
CA ILE A 647 49.43 25.63 -58.78
C ILE A 647 49.53 26.85 -59.69
N TYR A 648 50.74 27.33 -59.99
CA TYR A 648 50.93 28.60 -60.67
C TYR A 648 50.20 28.70 -62.01
N SER A 649 50.18 27.62 -62.79
CA SER A 649 49.48 27.55 -64.08
C SER A 649 47.96 27.45 -63.97
N THR A 650 47.42 27.06 -62.81
CA THR A 650 45.98 26.88 -62.57
C THR A 650 45.32 28.09 -61.91
N LEU A 651 46.12 29.05 -61.46
CA LEU A 651 45.63 30.34 -60.99
C LEU A 651 45.23 31.19 -62.21
N GLU A 652 43.92 31.45 -62.36
CA GLU A 652 43.48 32.55 -63.22
C GLU A 652 44.16 33.82 -62.74
N ARG A 653 44.73 34.62 -63.67
CA ARG A 653 45.41 35.88 -63.32
C ARG A 653 44.39 36.83 -62.69
N VAL A 654 44.27 36.77 -61.37
CA VAL A 654 43.63 37.81 -60.57
C VAL A 654 44.68 38.90 -60.39
N LEU A 655 44.61 39.93 -61.23
CA LEU A 655 45.23 41.23 -60.93
C LEU A 655 44.20 42.10 -60.23
#